data_AF-A0A6P8RU90-F1
#
_entry.id   AF-A0A6P8RU90-F1
#
_cell.length_a   1.000
_cell.length_b   1.000
_cell.length_c   1.000
_cell.angle_alpha   90.00
_cell.angle_beta   90.00
_cell.angle_gamma   90.00
#
_symmetry.space_group_name_H-M   'P 1'
#
loop_
_entity.id
_entity.type
_entity.pdbx_description
1 polymer ?
#
loop_
_entity_poly.entity_id
_entity_poly.type
_entity_poly.pdbx_seq_one_letter_code
_entity_poly.pdbx_strand_id
1 'polypeptide(L)'
;MSYEALANGFTAWINVRLFEIDRQFSDIFVELFLDTNLKLLLESLTGETLQKMKSLDELTEMQIYHQVKWFVEEVKKHEIIAKFTKIDYWSVAQRRLDKVLNLLWNLIVHDICFTWERYVQLLHAENKVVCSVPLKWTPKVPPADKKQPMPESTLNLIAILEDLSRKSKSSIINMEAPAEVDFEPYPGHEKAKEYNTKIPKQGRLFYPPPKKCILDQINELLQMTSAGQKHLVKRLEDLWNSHVMCNLLNAFLPGCFTTEIILNDRWATSLAIKTLDNLLHISSSFSVDDLHEANLQAVCAYMCSICMAGYKYRQSKAVVNSVKKLNLEIQLTTYHLEEFSAEKLGLQEFVEQMNLKAKRQELENELSWLKSNYDLEFCERWVMHAYMVRENLTRIILKKKRDRFEIVRVPRSMALRDFCLSMGINLLLTKGNGFYQTNIKESLLHTRKIVLLKKETGEFFDDFSGVPSNAVRNLLNLPTSESIEVDSNVRVGFQLFFETKSKNKVLKANSLFLYQVFPGTNAPWHEQLLRAVKVRDHPAVKNLLFFFMDAFPEAINFREPSSGNTALHYACQIGCSETVELLLENGALVNTKNKCGHTPFFLAVQSYHRNICKLLIEWGCDLHDKDNRNQTAMDVIRNEEMKNFIIGHSSFCSSMVKSVLEGKMEKVQMVVERHKQGNKLLQSLQSRCIDGSTLLHVAAYFGERDLIKELLDLKVNVNVLDYKGATALHRCRDKKTVQLLLSYGADINWIDFDGNSALHKLSYEATGEKDQLDCLQFLLSFKSSEIWNKKGLLPIQCAAMQGRTEVIQLMLEGNENVRKDTEEILLKSQTLSPLYLAVANGHLECAKWLASKSFTLNPGEGVDLMFSILFEDVNVKDNIQTLDFLAKSGVKLDTLSKNGNRSKCPP
;
A
#
# COMPACT_ATOMS: atom_id res chain seq x y z
N MET A 1 -1.66 -21.35 -10.09
CA MET A 1 -2.00 -20.21 -10.96
C MET A 1 -3.04 -19.39 -10.23
N SER A 2 -2.77 -18.11 -9.99
CA SER A 2 -3.69 -17.27 -9.21
C SER A 2 -4.82 -16.76 -10.11
N TYR A 3 -6.06 -17.16 -9.81
CA TYR A 3 -7.27 -16.61 -10.44
C TYR A 3 -7.42 -15.12 -10.14
N GLU A 4 -6.92 -14.69 -8.98
CA GLU A 4 -6.96 -13.31 -8.49
C GLU A 4 -6.18 -12.37 -9.42
N ALA A 5 -4.95 -12.75 -9.82
CA ALA A 5 -4.15 -11.97 -10.75
C ALA A 5 -4.85 -11.75 -12.10
N LEU A 6 -5.61 -12.75 -12.56
CA LEU A 6 -6.37 -12.68 -13.82
C LEU A 6 -7.59 -11.76 -13.69
N ALA A 7 -8.31 -11.83 -12.56
CA ALA A 7 -9.37 -10.89 -12.22
C ALA A 7 -8.85 -9.44 -12.20
N ASN A 8 -7.73 -9.21 -11.53
CA ASN A 8 -7.12 -7.89 -11.37
C ASN A 8 -6.71 -7.30 -12.73
N GLY A 9 -6.07 -8.09 -13.60
CA GLY A 9 -5.67 -7.65 -14.93
C GLY A 9 -6.86 -7.31 -15.85
N PHE A 10 -7.97 -8.03 -15.73
CA PHE A 10 -9.18 -7.78 -16.53
C PHE A 10 -9.97 -6.58 -15.98
N THR A 11 -9.98 -6.40 -14.66
CA THR A 11 -10.54 -5.24 -13.96
C THR A 11 -9.81 -3.96 -14.37
N ALA A 12 -8.48 -3.99 -14.50
CA ALA A 12 -7.71 -2.86 -15.02
C ALA A 12 -8.16 -2.44 -16.43
N TRP A 13 -8.36 -3.41 -17.33
CA TRP A 13 -8.83 -3.14 -18.70
C TRP A 13 -10.23 -2.54 -18.72
N ILE A 14 -11.17 -3.05 -17.91
CA ILE A 14 -12.54 -2.54 -17.91
C ILE A 14 -12.64 -1.13 -17.32
N ASN A 15 -11.89 -0.85 -16.26
CA ASN A 15 -11.82 0.47 -15.63
C ASN A 15 -11.32 1.54 -16.62
N VAL A 16 -10.35 1.21 -17.48
CA VAL A 16 -9.90 2.14 -18.55
C VAL A 16 -11.00 2.39 -19.59
N ARG A 17 -11.79 1.38 -19.94
CA ARG A 17 -12.87 1.53 -20.92
C ARG A 17 -14.09 2.28 -20.41
N LEU A 18 -14.42 2.12 -19.13
CA LEU A 18 -15.58 2.72 -18.48
C LEU A 18 -15.24 4.01 -17.69
N PHE A 19 -14.02 4.52 -17.89
CA PHE A 19 -13.39 5.61 -17.14
C PHE A 19 -14.18 6.94 -17.11
N GLU A 20 -15.12 7.17 -18.04
CA GLU A 20 -15.95 8.40 -18.05
C GLU A 20 -17.04 8.40 -16.95
N ILE A 21 -17.18 7.31 -16.23
CA ILE A 21 -18.12 7.13 -15.14
C ILE A 21 -17.27 7.13 -13.88
N ASP A 22 -17.49 8.06 -12.94
CA ASP A 22 -16.76 8.20 -11.66
C ASP A 22 -16.88 6.96 -10.72
N ARG A 23 -17.23 5.79 -11.25
CA ARG A 23 -17.38 4.50 -10.56
C ARG A 23 -16.31 3.53 -11.05
N GLN A 24 -15.42 3.19 -10.14
CA GLN A 24 -14.33 2.24 -10.35
C GLN A 24 -14.73 0.84 -9.89
N PHE A 25 -14.49 -0.16 -10.72
CA PHE A 25 -14.77 -1.56 -10.39
C PHE A 25 -13.69 -2.12 -9.48
N SER A 26 -14.09 -2.78 -8.40
CA SER A 26 -13.20 -3.47 -7.46
C SER A 26 -13.07 -4.96 -7.80
N ASP A 27 -14.18 -5.59 -8.19
CA ASP A 27 -14.22 -6.96 -8.70
C ASP A 27 -15.10 -7.03 -9.95
N ILE A 28 -14.46 -7.27 -11.10
CA ILE A 28 -15.15 -7.38 -12.38
C ILE A 28 -16.22 -8.49 -12.39
N PHE A 29 -16.08 -9.57 -11.62
CA PHE A 29 -17.03 -10.68 -11.66
C PHE A 29 -18.36 -10.34 -11.02
N VAL A 30 -18.32 -9.60 -9.92
CA VAL A 30 -19.52 -9.17 -9.21
C VAL A 30 -20.16 -8.03 -9.97
N GLU A 31 -19.37 -7.03 -10.34
CA GLU A 31 -19.88 -5.73 -10.75
C GLU A 31 -20.22 -5.63 -12.24
N LEU A 32 -19.58 -6.40 -13.14
CA LEU A 32 -19.84 -6.32 -14.58
C LEU A 32 -21.29 -6.68 -14.95
N PHE A 33 -21.89 -7.59 -14.20
CA PHE A 33 -23.25 -8.07 -14.42
C PHE A 33 -24.29 -7.34 -13.56
N LEU A 34 -23.90 -6.29 -12.82
CA LEU A 34 -24.80 -5.40 -12.10
C LEU A 34 -25.12 -4.16 -12.96
N ASP A 35 -26.27 -3.56 -12.69
CA ASP A 35 -26.70 -2.30 -13.31
C ASP A 35 -26.65 -2.35 -14.86
N THR A 36 -26.24 -1.24 -15.48
CA THR A 36 -26.09 -1.09 -16.94
C THR A 36 -24.65 -1.31 -17.42
N ASN A 37 -23.78 -1.92 -16.61
CA ASN A 37 -22.34 -2.00 -16.88
C ASN A 37 -22.01 -2.78 -18.16
N LEU A 38 -22.70 -3.90 -18.43
CA LEU A 38 -22.53 -4.66 -19.67
C LEU A 38 -22.97 -3.87 -20.91
N LYS A 39 -24.01 -3.04 -20.78
CA LYS A 39 -24.46 -2.14 -21.84
C LYS A 39 -23.38 -1.09 -22.11
N LEU A 40 -22.88 -0.44 -21.07
CA LEU A 40 -21.83 0.58 -21.18
C LEU A 40 -20.55 0.02 -21.80
N LEU A 41 -20.20 -1.23 -21.47
CA LEU A 41 -19.09 -1.93 -22.11
C LEU A 41 -19.32 -2.13 -23.61
N LEU A 42 -20.54 -2.50 -24.01
CA LEU A 42 -20.88 -2.65 -25.42
C LEU A 42 -20.83 -1.31 -26.15
N GLU A 43 -21.40 -0.25 -25.57
CA GLU A 43 -21.37 1.11 -26.10
C GLU A 43 -19.93 1.62 -26.22
N SER A 44 -19.03 1.26 -25.29
CA SER A 44 -17.59 1.56 -25.36
C SER A 44 -16.87 0.80 -26.49
N LEU A 45 -17.33 -0.40 -26.84
CA LEU A 45 -16.73 -1.23 -27.88
C LEU A 45 -17.26 -0.89 -29.29
N THR A 46 -18.55 -0.59 -29.41
CA THR A 46 -19.21 -0.30 -30.70
C THR A 46 -19.31 1.19 -30.98
N GLY A 47 -19.33 2.03 -29.94
CA GLY A 47 -19.52 3.46 -30.02
C GLY A 47 -20.92 3.92 -30.43
N GLU A 48 -21.89 3.01 -30.41
CA GLU A 48 -23.30 3.31 -30.66
C GLU A 48 -24.04 3.40 -29.33
N THR A 49 -24.88 4.42 -29.13
CA THR A 49 -25.76 4.47 -27.94
C THR A 49 -26.92 3.50 -28.11
N LEU A 50 -27.00 2.47 -27.25
CA LEU A 50 -27.91 1.34 -27.40
C LEU A 50 -29.09 1.46 -26.45
N GLN A 51 -30.27 1.77 -26.97
CA GLN A 51 -31.48 1.94 -26.14
C GLN A 51 -32.06 0.61 -25.60
N LYS A 52 -31.67 -0.54 -26.15
CA LYS A 52 -32.41 -1.81 -25.95
C LYS A 52 -31.99 -2.64 -24.72
N MET A 53 -30.81 -2.40 -24.15
CA MET A 53 -30.31 -3.22 -23.03
C MET A 53 -30.77 -2.64 -21.68
N LYS A 54 -31.49 -3.45 -20.90
CA LYS A 54 -31.92 -3.12 -19.52
C LYS A 54 -30.90 -3.61 -18.49
N SER A 55 -30.99 -3.11 -17.25
CA SER A 55 -30.26 -3.69 -16.13
C SER A 55 -30.53 -5.19 -16.04
N LEU A 56 -29.49 -5.95 -15.69
CA LEU A 56 -29.60 -7.39 -15.44
C LEU A 56 -30.18 -7.70 -14.06
N ASP A 57 -30.26 -6.70 -13.19
CA ASP A 57 -30.86 -6.83 -11.86
C ASP A 57 -32.38 -6.96 -12.00
N GLU A 58 -32.97 -7.90 -11.26
CA GLU A 58 -34.41 -8.25 -11.29
C GLU A 58 -34.92 -9.03 -12.53
N LEU A 59 -34.03 -9.50 -13.42
CA LEU A 59 -34.41 -10.34 -14.57
C LEU A 59 -34.43 -11.84 -14.25
N THR A 60 -35.35 -12.57 -14.90
CA THR A 60 -35.37 -14.05 -14.87
C THR A 60 -34.19 -14.65 -15.62
N GLU A 61 -33.80 -15.89 -15.30
CA GLU A 61 -32.67 -16.59 -15.96
C GLU A 61 -32.78 -16.61 -17.49
N MET A 62 -34.00 -16.82 -18.02
CA MET A 62 -34.26 -16.79 -19.47
C MET A 62 -34.09 -15.40 -20.08
N GLN A 63 -34.48 -14.34 -19.36
CA GLN A 63 -34.28 -12.96 -19.82
C GLN A 63 -32.79 -12.58 -19.83
N ILE A 64 -32.02 -13.00 -18.82
CA ILE A 64 -30.56 -12.81 -18.77
C ILE A 64 -29.90 -13.54 -19.95
N TYR A 65 -30.31 -14.78 -20.24
CA TYR A 65 -29.83 -15.52 -21.41
C TYR A 65 -30.07 -14.76 -22.72
N HIS A 66 -31.27 -14.21 -22.93
CA HIS A 66 -31.58 -13.44 -24.14
C HIS A 66 -30.75 -12.16 -24.25
N GLN A 67 -30.49 -11.46 -23.13
CA GLN A 67 -29.64 -10.27 -23.09
C GLN A 67 -28.17 -10.61 -23.41
N VAL A 68 -27.62 -11.66 -22.80
CA VAL A 68 -26.25 -12.13 -23.07
C VAL A 68 -26.10 -12.61 -24.52
N LYS A 69 -27.08 -13.35 -25.04
CA LYS A 69 -27.10 -13.77 -26.45
C LYS A 69 -27.11 -12.55 -27.37
N TRP A 70 -27.96 -11.56 -27.10
CA TRP A 70 -28.01 -10.34 -27.88
C TRP A 70 -26.67 -9.58 -27.85
N PHE A 71 -26.07 -9.41 -26.67
CA PHE A 71 -24.75 -8.79 -26.52
C PHE A 71 -23.69 -9.48 -27.39
N VAL A 72 -23.59 -10.81 -27.32
CA VAL A 72 -22.58 -11.56 -28.10
C VAL A 72 -22.82 -11.45 -29.60
N GLU A 73 -24.07 -11.48 -30.06
CA GLU A 73 -24.40 -11.32 -31.48
C GLU A 73 -24.09 -9.90 -31.98
N GLU A 74 -24.32 -8.87 -31.17
CA GLU A 74 -23.97 -7.50 -31.53
C GLU A 74 -22.45 -7.29 -31.62
N VAL A 75 -21.69 -7.90 -30.71
CA VAL A 75 -20.22 -7.92 -30.75
C VAL A 75 -19.69 -8.63 -32.01
N LYS A 76 -20.35 -9.72 -32.45
CA LYS A 76 -20.00 -10.41 -33.70
C LYS A 76 -20.37 -9.61 -34.94
N LYS A 77 -21.51 -8.90 -34.92
CA LYS A 77 -21.97 -8.03 -36.01
C LYS A 77 -20.98 -6.89 -36.28
N HIS A 78 -20.41 -6.31 -35.23
CA HIS A 78 -19.37 -5.27 -35.30
C HIS A 78 -17.96 -5.84 -35.54
N GLU A 79 -17.83 -7.13 -35.82
CA GLU A 79 -16.57 -7.83 -36.10
C GLU A 79 -15.51 -7.74 -34.98
N ILE A 80 -15.91 -7.37 -33.76
CA ILE A 80 -15.02 -7.33 -32.58
C ILE A 80 -14.51 -8.74 -32.26
N ILE A 81 -15.43 -9.73 -32.28
CA ILE A 81 -15.14 -11.15 -32.19
C ILE A 81 -15.42 -11.80 -33.55
N ALA A 82 -14.60 -12.80 -33.94
CA ALA A 82 -14.80 -13.51 -35.19
C ALA A 82 -16.17 -14.22 -35.22
N LYS A 83 -16.87 -14.13 -36.38
CA LYS A 83 -18.24 -14.66 -36.57
C LYS A 83 -18.38 -16.15 -36.22
N PHE A 84 -17.32 -16.94 -36.43
CA PHE A 84 -17.27 -18.39 -36.18
C PHE A 84 -16.89 -18.77 -34.73
N THR A 85 -16.61 -17.80 -33.85
CA THR A 85 -16.24 -18.08 -32.46
C THR A 85 -17.43 -18.65 -31.70
N LYS A 86 -17.29 -19.88 -31.18
CA LYS A 86 -18.32 -20.54 -30.39
C LYS A 86 -18.28 -20.02 -28.95
N ILE A 87 -19.35 -19.36 -28.53
CA ILE A 87 -19.54 -18.85 -27.16
C ILE A 87 -20.79 -19.52 -26.59
N ASP A 88 -20.67 -20.09 -25.40
CA ASP A 88 -21.78 -20.72 -24.69
C ASP A 88 -22.57 -19.67 -23.92
N TYR A 89 -23.66 -19.19 -24.52
CA TYR A 89 -24.50 -18.13 -23.96
C TYR A 89 -25.09 -18.50 -22.58
N TRP A 90 -25.44 -19.76 -22.38
CA TRP A 90 -26.09 -20.22 -21.16
C TRP A 90 -25.12 -20.21 -19.98
N SER A 91 -23.91 -20.73 -20.17
CA SER A 91 -22.89 -20.70 -19.13
C SER A 91 -22.42 -19.29 -18.78
N VAL A 92 -22.42 -18.36 -19.74
CA VAL A 92 -22.12 -16.94 -19.48
C VAL A 92 -23.27 -16.28 -18.70
N ALA A 93 -24.53 -16.57 -19.04
CA ALA A 93 -25.70 -16.09 -18.30
C ALA A 93 -25.73 -16.62 -16.85
N GLN A 94 -25.28 -17.86 -16.63
CA GLN A 94 -25.07 -18.44 -15.29
C GLN A 94 -23.82 -17.92 -14.56
N ARG A 95 -23.12 -16.92 -15.12
CA ARG A 95 -21.90 -16.33 -14.53
C ARG A 95 -20.80 -17.35 -14.24
N ARG A 96 -20.70 -18.43 -15.04
CA ARG A 96 -19.62 -19.41 -14.89
C ARG A 96 -18.27 -18.76 -15.22
N LEU A 97 -17.40 -18.72 -14.20
CA LEU A 97 -16.13 -18.00 -14.19
C LEU A 97 -15.28 -18.22 -15.45
N ASP A 98 -15.02 -19.47 -15.82
CA ASP A 98 -14.20 -19.81 -17.00
C ASP A 98 -14.78 -19.28 -18.32
N LYS A 99 -16.11 -19.24 -18.46
CA LYS A 99 -16.77 -18.82 -19.71
C LYS A 99 -16.85 -17.31 -19.83
N VAL A 100 -17.07 -16.61 -18.72
CA VAL A 100 -16.99 -15.13 -18.64
C VAL A 100 -15.58 -14.67 -18.97
N LEU A 101 -14.56 -15.30 -18.37
CA LEU A 101 -13.15 -14.98 -18.66
C LEU A 101 -12.77 -15.21 -20.12
N ASN A 102 -13.25 -16.30 -20.74
CA ASN A 102 -13.01 -16.55 -22.15
C ASN A 102 -13.66 -15.49 -23.05
N LEU A 103 -14.86 -15.01 -22.71
CA LEU A 103 -15.51 -13.91 -23.43
C LEU A 103 -14.70 -12.62 -23.30
N LEU A 104 -14.35 -12.23 -22.06
CA LEU A 104 -13.55 -11.03 -21.79
C LEU A 104 -12.19 -11.08 -22.47
N TRP A 105 -11.52 -12.23 -22.46
CA TRP A 105 -10.25 -12.38 -23.15
C TRP A 105 -10.36 -12.11 -24.65
N ASN A 106 -11.43 -12.58 -25.31
CA ASN A 106 -11.64 -12.28 -26.74
C ASN A 106 -11.83 -10.78 -27.01
N LEU A 107 -12.50 -10.06 -26.09
CA LEU A 107 -12.65 -8.60 -26.17
C LEU A 107 -11.32 -7.88 -25.92
N ILE A 108 -10.53 -8.34 -24.95
CA ILE A 108 -9.19 -7.77 -24.67
C ILE A 108 -8.25 -7.99 -25.87
N VAL A 109 -8.30 -9.16 -26.51
CA VAL A 109 -7.49 -9.46 -27.70
C VAL A 109 -7.81 -8.50 -28.84
N HIS A 110 -9.08 -8.13 -29.02
CA HIS A 110 -9.46 -7.10 -29.98
C HIS A 110 -8.71 -5.79 -29.73
N ASP A 111 -8.67 -5.33 -28.48
CA ASP A 111 -8.01 -4.07 -28.11
C ASP A 111 -6.49 -4.14 -28.19
N ILE A 112 -5.90 -5.30 -27.88
CA ILE A 112 -4.47 -5.54 -28.09
C ILE A 112 -4.13 -5.37 -29.57
N CYS A 113 -4.93 -5.95 -30.47
CA CYS A 113 -4.73 -5.79 -31.91
C CYS A 113 -4.97 -4.34 -32.35
N PHE A 114 -6.03 -3.70 -31.83
CA PHE A 114 -6.38 -2.33 -32.16
C PHE A 114 -5.28 -1.32 -31.80
N THR A 115 -4.72 -1.45 -30.58
CA THR A 115 -3.58 -0.65 -30.12
C THR A 115 -2.30 -0.99 -30.90
N TRP A 116 -2.09 -2.26 -31.26
CA TRP A 116 -0.91 -2.69 -32.02
C TRP A 116 -0.91 -2.21 -33.47
N GLU A 117 -2.07 -2.08 -34.12
CA GLU A 117 -2.13 -1.47 -35.45
C GLU A 117 -1.59 -0.02 -35.43
N ARG A 118 -1.71 0.66 -34.28
CA ARG A 118 -1.58 2.11 -34.16
C ARG A 118 -0.46 2.54 -33.22
N TYR A 119 0.35 1.61 -32.71
CA TYR A 119 1.40 1.95 -31.74
C TYR A 119 2.44 2.92 -32.32
N VAL A 120 2.64 2.96 -33.64
CA VAL A 120 3.59 3.90 -34.27
C VAL A 120 3.20 5.36 -33.96
N GLN A 121 1.90 5.65 -33.82
CA GLN A 121 1.42 6.97 -33.41
C GLN A 121 1.76 7.33 -31.95
N LEU A 122 2.00 6.34 -31.09
CA LEU A 122 2.48 6.55 -29.72
C LEU A 122 3.93 7.05 -29.66
N LEU A 123 4.70 6.81 -30.71
CA LEU A 123 6.16 7.03 -30.76
C LEU A 123 6.53 8.39 -31.35
N HIS A 124 5.58 9.11 -31.96
CA HIS A 124 5.89 10.45 -32.45
C HIS A 124 6.27 11.39 -31.30
N ALA A 125 7.32 12.19 -31.52
CA ALA A 125 7.75 13.22 -30.58
C ALA A 125 6.57 14.14 -30.25
N GLU A 126 6.52 14.61 -28.99
CA GLU A 126 5.35 15.16 -28.26
C GLU A 126 4.56 16.30 -28.95
N ASN A 127 5.02 16.81 -30.10
CA ASN A 127 4.56 18.02 -30.75
C ASN A 127 4.17 17.87 -32.23
N LYS A 128 4.08 16.65 -32.79
CA LYS A 128 3.97 16.49 -34.26
C LYS A 128 2.66 15.93 -34.81
N VAL A 129 1.86 15.17 -34.05
CA VAL A 129 0.64 14.55 -34.61
C VAL A 129 -0.52 14.69 -33.62
N VAL A 130 -1.41 15.65 -33.89
CA VAL A 130 -2.73 15.71 -33.26
C VAL A 130 -3.71 15.04 -34.22
N CYS A 131 -4.31 13.93 -33.79
CA CYS A 131 -5.25 13.21 -34.64
C CYS A 131 -6.54 14.02 -34.85
N SER A 132 -7.14 13.92 -36.03
CA SER A 132 -8.38 14.65 -36.31
C SER A 132 -9.60 14.16 -35.52
N VAL A 133 -9.53 12.91 -35.04
CA VAL A 133 -10.59 12.27 -34.28
C VAL A 133 -10.18 12.17 -32.81
N PRO A 134 -10.86 12.89 -31.91
CA PRO A 134 -10.69 12.71 -30.47
C PRO A 134 -11.12 11.28 -30.10
N LEU A 135 -10.36 10.59 -29.26
CA LEU A 135 -10.81 9.34 -28.66
C LEU A 135 -11.93 9.60 -27.64
N LYS A 136 -13.12 9.95 -28.14
CA LYS A 136 -14.33 9.27 -27.68
C LYS A 136 -14.21 7.88 -28.30
N TRP A 137 -14.54 6.80 -27.61
CA TRP A 137 -14.28 5.44 -28.09
C TRP A 137 -15.07 5.02 -29.35
N THR A 138 -15.36 5.94 -30.28
CA THR A 138 -15.50 5.75 -31.73
C THR A 138 -15.32 7.06 -32.54
N PRO A 139 -14.74 6.98 -33.75
CA PRO A 139 -15.06 7.86 -34.88
C PRO A 139 -16.44 7.51 -35.48
N LYS A 140 -17.18 8.50 -36.01
CA LYS A 140 -18.41 8.23 -36.78
C LYS A 140 -18.15 7.40 -38.04
N VAL A 141 -19.09 6.51 -38.33
CA VAL A 141 -19.18 5.66 -39.54
C VAL A 141 -18.99 6.50 -40.82
N PRO A 142 -18.29 6.00 -41.86
CA PRO A 142 -18.29 6.66 -43.17
C PRO A 142 -19.74 6.72 -43.70
N PRO A 143 -20.14 7.79 -44.42
CA PRO A 143 -21.47 7.83 -45.02
C PRO A 143 -21.65 6.61 -45.93
N ALA A 144 -22.72 5.86 -45.69
CA ALA A 144 -23.08 4.71 -46.50
C ALA A 144 -23.14 5.12 -47.98
N ASP A 145 -22.55 4.29 -48.84
CA ASP A 145 -22.64 4.40 -50.29
C ASP A 145 -24.07 4.81 -50.69
N LYS A 146 -24.17 5.91 -51.42
CA LYS A 146 -25.39 6.25 -52.16
C LYS A 146 -25.66 5.08 -53.11
N LYS A 147 -26.53 4.16 -52.69
CA LYS A 147 -27.22 3.27 -53.62
C LYS A 147 -27.95 4.16 -54.61
N GLN A 148 -27.50 4.14 -55.85
CA GLN A 148 -28.23 4.66 -56.99
C GLN A 148 -29.66 4.11 -56.97
N PRO A 149 -30.70 4.94 -57.12
CA PRO A 149 -31.97 4.42 -57.59
C PRO A 149 -31.82 4.05 -59.09
N MET A 150 -32.37 2.88 -59.43
CA MET A 150 -32.44 2.31 -60.78
C MET A 150 -33.18 3.25 -61.77
N PRO A 151 -32.96 3.07 -63.09
CA PRO A 151 -33.42 4.02 -64.10
C PRO A 151 -34.90 3.81 -64.41
N GLU A 152 -35.67 4.89 -64.45
CA GLU A 152 -36.91 4.93 -65.21
C GLU A 152 -36.68 5.75 -66.48
N SER A 153 -36.78 5.03 -67.58
CA SER A 153 -36.75 5.53 -68.95
C SER A 153 -38.05 6.26 -69.28
N THR A 154 -37.88 7.27 -70.14
CA THR A 154 -38.86 7.81 -71.10
C THR A 154 -40.13 8.45 -70.54
N LEU A 155 -40.12 9.77 -70.46
CA LEU A 155 -40.91 10.68 -71.31
C LEU A 155 -40.75 12.09 -70.70
N ASN A 156 -39.81 12.87 -71.19
CA ASN A 156 -39.97 13.77 -72.33
C ASN A 156 -40.96 14.90 -72.04
N LEU A 157 -40.55 16.10 -72.48
CA LEU A 157 -41.38 17.28 -72.65
C LEU A 157 -41.65 18.05 -71.35
N ILE A 158 -40.80 19.03 -71.09
CA ILE A 158 -41.10 20.44 -71.36
C ILE A 158 -39.95 21.25 -70.72
N ALA A 159 -38.96 21.69 -71.49
CA ALA A 159 -39.10 22.82 -72.41
C ALA A 159 -39.45 24.16 -71.73
N ILE A 160 -39.16 24.33 -70.44
CA ILE A 160 -39.30 25.65 -69.82
C ILE A 160 -38.06 25.87 -68.96
N LEU A 161 -37.13 26.69 -69.46
CA LEU A 161 -35.87 27.17 -68.87
C LEU A 161 -34.61 26.44 -69.37
N GLU A 162 -34.32 26.30 -70.67
CA GLU A 162 -34.06 27.42 -71.59
C GLU A 162 -33.34 28.64 -70.95
N ASP A 163 -32.18 28.92 -71.52
CA ASP A 163 -31.88 30.26 -72.00
C ASP A 163 -31.61 31.42 -71.05
N LEU A 164 -31.35 31.17 -69.78
CA LEU A 164 -30.72 32.19 -68.94
C LEU A 164 -29.34 31.75 -68.48
N SER A 165 -28.35 32.12 -69.30
CA SER A 165 -26.97 32.45 -68.89
C SER A 165 -25.84 31.50 -69.30
N ARG A 166 -25.81 31.08 -70.57
CA ARG A 166 -24.53 30.99 -71.29
C ARG A 166 -24.21 32.35 -71.91
N LYS A 167 -23.39 33.17 -71.24
CA LYS A 167 -22.44 34.14 -71.83
C LYS A 167 -21.68 34.93 -70.76
N SER A 168 -20.46 34.51 -70.45
CA SER A 168 -19.26 35.36 -70.58
C SER A 168 -18.03 34.58 -70.14
N LYS A 169 -17.12 34.38 -71.09
CA LYS A 169 -15.72 34.04 -70.83
C LYS A 169 -15.00 35.33 -70.46
N SER A 170 -14.34 35.36 -69.31
CA SER A 170 -13.05 36.06 -69.15
C SER A 170 -12.39 35.69 -67.82
N SER A 171 -11.30 34.93 -67.94
CA SER A 171 -10.06 35.09 -67.19
C SER A 171 -10.16 35.65 -65.77
N ILE A 172 -10.12 34.79 -64.76
CA ILE A 172 -9.59 35.15 -63.44
C ILE A 172 -8.60 34.06 -63.00
N ILE A 173 -7.39 34.55 -62.83
CA ILE A 173 -6.14 34.00 -62.31
C ILE A 173 -6.33 32.99 -61.18
N ASN A 174 -5.59 31.88 -61.29
CA ASN A 174 -5.33 30.92 -60.22
C ASN A 174 -4.88 31.63 -58.93
N MET A 175 -5.65 31.50 -57.85
CA MET A 175 -5.09 31.55 -56.50
C MET A 175 -4.93 30.09 -56.05
N GLU A 176 -3.67 29.67 -55.93
CA GLU A 176 -3.29 28.41 -55.32
C GLU A 176 -3.87 28.33 -53.91
N ALA A 177 -4.49 27.20 -53.59
CA ALA A 177 -4.90 26.85 -52.24
C ALA A 177 -3.64 26.80 -51.35
N PRO A 178 -3.67 27.36 -50.13
CA PRO A 178 -2.54 27.26 -49.22
C PRO A 178 -2.27 25.79 -48.89
N ALA A 179 -0.98 25.45 -48.81
CA ALA A 179 -0.48 24.11 -48.57
C ALA A 179 -1.16 23.47 -47.35
N GLU A 180 -1.70 22.26 -47.56
CA GLU A 180 -2.27 21.42 -46.51
C GLU A 180 -1.24 21.23 -45.40
N VAL A 181 -1.53 21.78 -44.21
CA VAL A 181 -0.85 21.35 -42.99
C VAL A 181 -1.39 19.95 -42.68
N ASP A 182 -0.51 18.95 -42.76
CA ASP A 182 -0.83 17.51 -42.66
C ASP A 182 -1.43 17.13 -41.29
N PHE A 183 -2.73 17.34 -41.11
CA PHE A 183 -3.47 16.77 -39.99
C PHE A 183 -3.98 15.39 -40.36
N GLU A 184 -3.39 14.34 -39.76
CA GLU A 184 -3.78 12.97 -40.04
C GLU A 184 -5.15 12.63 -39.39
N PRO A 185 -6.17 12.26 -40.18
CA PRO A 185 -7.36 11.62 -39.62
C PRO A 185 -7.01 10.28 -39.01
N TYR A 186 -7.70 9.89 -37.93
CA TYR A 186 -7.41 8.62 -37.26
C TYR A 186 -7.46 7.48 -38.29
N PRO A 187 -6.34 6.77 -38.49
CA PRO A 187 -6.26 5.85 -39.61
C PRO A 187 -7.21 4.68 -39.37
N GLY A 188 -8.15 4.53 -40.31
CA GLY A 188 -8.80 3.25 -40.52
C GLY A 188 -7.75 2.17 -40.79
N HIS A 189 -8.12 0.90 -40.65
CA HIS A 189 -7.21 -0.24 -40.80
C HIS A 189 -6.36 -0.17 -42.08
N GLU A 190 -6.87 0.42 -43.16
CA GLU A 190 -6.13 0.60 -44.42
C GLU A 190 -5.04 1.68 -44.34
N LYS A 191 -5.36 2.86 -43.79
CA LYS A 191 -4.37 3.91 -43.55
C LYS A 191 -3.33 3.48 -42.52
N ALA A 192 -3.70 2.67 -41.53
CA ALA A 192 -2.76 2.18 -40.51
C ALA A 192 -1.62 1.32 -41.12
N LYS A 193 -1.88 0.66 -42.26
CA LYS A 193 -0.86 -0.11 -43.00
C LYS A 193 0.23 0.77 -43.61
N GLU A 194 -0.05 2.04 -43.88
CA GLU A 194 0.94 2.99 -44.40
C GLU A 194 2.00 3.29 -43.33
N TYR A 195 1.60 3.36 -42.07
CA TYR A 195 2.48 3.67 -40.93
C TYR A 195 3.11 2.43 -40.31
N ASN A 196 2.37 1.32 -40.23
CA ASN A 196 2.84 0.07 -39.66
C ASN A 196 2.92 -1.04 -40.72
N THR A 197 4.13 -1.21 -41.25
CA THR A 197 4.45 -2.22 -42.27
C THR A 197 4.34 -3.66 -41.75
N LYS A 198 4.23 -3.87 -40.43
CA LYS A 198 4.08 -5.21 -39.81
C LYS A 198 2.65 -5.75 -39.91
N ILE A 199 1.65 -4.93 -40.30
CA ILE A 199 0.24 -5.34 -40.36
C ILE A 199 0.00 -6.36 -41.49
N PRO A 200 -0.59 -7.54 -41.20
CA PRO A 200 -0.87 -8.54 -42.22
C PRO A 200 -1.86 -8.05 -43.30
N LYS A 201 -1.56 -8.30 -44.58
CA LYS A 201 -2.47 -7.94 -45.69
C LYS A 201 -3.74 -8.83 -45.76
N GLN A 202 -3.68 -10.04 -45.20
CA GLN A 202 -4.70 -11.10 -45.35
C GLN A 202 -5.77 -11.13 -44.23
N GLY A 203 -5.85 -10.10 -43.37
CA GLY A 203 -6.89 -9.95 -42.34
C GLY A 203 -6.53 -10.47 -40.95
N ARG A 204 -7.47 -10.34 -40.00
CA ARG A 204 -7.27 -10.55 -38.53
C ARG A 204 -6.75 -11.92 -38.13
N LEU A 205 -7.01 -12.97 -38.92
CA LEU A 205 -6.55 -14.35 -38.66
C LEU A 205 -5.02 -14.50 -38.71
N PHE A 206 -4.31 -13.58 -39.37
CA PHE A 206 -2.86 -13.62 -39.54
C PHE A 206 -2.13 -12.69 -38.55
N TYR A 207 -2.83 -12.15 -37.56
CA TYR A 207 -2.20 -11.31 -36.55
C TYR A 207 -1.22 -12.13 -35.71
N PRO A 208 -0.11 -11.51 -35.26
CA PRO A 208 0.74 -12.11 -34.26
C PRO A 208 -0.08 -12.48 -33.01
N PRO A 209 0.36 -13.48 -32.22
CA PRO A 209 -0.31 -13.80 -30.98
C PRO A 209 -0.31 -12.57 -30.04
N PRO A 210 -1.36 -12.36 -29.21
CA PRO A 210 -1.52 -11.16 -28.39
C PRO A 210 -0.28 -10.80 -27.54
N LYS A 211 0.40 -11.83 -27.01
CA LYS A 211 1.67 -11.69 -26.29
C LYS A 211 2.75 -10.98 -27.11
N LYS A 212 2.89 -11.34 -28.39
CA LYS A 212 3.89 -10.73 -29.28
C LYS A 212 3.52 -9.28 -29.60
N CYS A 213 2.23 -8.99 -29.81
CA CYS A 213 1.75 -7.63 -30.01
C CYS A 213 2.12 -6.72 -28.82
N ILE A 214 1.87 -7.17 -27.59
CA ILE A 214 2.23 -6.42 -26.38
C ILE A 214 3.75 -6.23 -26.25
N LEU A 215 4.55 -7.28 -26.49
CA LEU A 215 6.01 -7.18 -26.42
C LEU A 215 6.57 -6.18 -27.45
N ASP A 216 6.03 -6.18 -28.67
CA ASP A 216 6.41 -5.21 -29.70
C ASP A 216 6.09 -3.78 -29.23
N GLN A 217 4.87 -3.53 -28.73
CA GLN A 217 4.48 -2.20 -28.22
C GLN A 217 5.39 -1.73 -27.07
N ILE A 218 5.66 -2.59 -26.09
CA ILE A 218 6.47 -2.24 -24.92
C ILE A 218 7.92 -1.94 -25.34
N ASN A 219 8.50 -2.77 -26.20
CA ASN A 219 9.88 -2.53 -26.67
C ASN A 219 10.00 -1.20 -27.38
N GLU A 220 9.03 -0.83 -28.21
CA GLU A 220 9.02 0.45 -28.91
C GLU A 220 8.86 1.63 -27.93
N LEU A 221 7.99 1.51 -26.92
CA LEU A 221 7.88 2.51 -25.85
C LEU A 221 9.20 2.67 -25.06
N LEU A 222 9.95 1.58 -24.84
CA LEU A 222 11.25 1.65 -24.17
C LEU A 222 12.32 2.36 -25.01
N GLN A 223 12.28 2.22 -26.35
CA GLN A 223 13.22 2.90 -27.25
C GLN A 223 13.15 4.44 -27.16
N MET A 224 12.04 4.99 -26.68
CA MET A 224 11.85 6.43 -26.45
C MET A 224 12.77 7.02 -25.38
N THR A 225 13.32 6.16 -24.50
CA THR A 225 14.20 6.58 -23.41
C THR A 225 15.63 6.12 -23.67
N SER A 226 16.62 6.98 -23.46
CA SER A 226 18.04 6.64 -23.68
C SER A 226 18.51 5.45 -22.82
N ALA A 227 17.94 5.30 -21.62
CA ALA A 227 18.17 4.16 -20.75
C ALA A 227 17.43 2.89 -21.22
N GLY A 228 16.19 3.03 -21.72
CA GLY A 228 15.37 1.92 -22.21
C GLY A 228 15.90 1.27 -23.49
N GLN A 229 16.62 2.01 -24.34
CA GLN A 229 17.28 1.46 -25.54
C GLN A 229 18.22 0.28 -25.25
N LYS A 230 18.77 0.21 -24.03
CA LYS A 230 19.66 -0.89 -23.59
C LYS A 230 18.91 -2.15 -23.16
N HIS A 231 17.59 -2.07 -22.97
CA HIS A 231 16.76 -3.16 -22.46
C HIS A 231 15.79 -3.65 -23.54
N LEU A 232 15.99 -4.89 -24.00
CA LEU A 232 15.10 -5.56 -24.94
C LEU A 232 14.31 -6.66 -24.22
N VAL A 233 13.00 -6.52 -24.16
CA VAL A 233 12.06 -7.46 -23.54
C VAL A 233 11.74 -8.55 -24.55
N LYS A 234 12.18 -9.79 -24.31
CA LYS A 234 11.94 -10.94 -25.20
C LYS A 234 10.79 -11.82 -24.70
N ARG A 235 10.59 -11.86 -23.39
CA ARG A 235 9.53 -12.62 -22.71
C ARG A 235 8.75 -11.67 -21.80
N LEU A 236 7.47 -11.99 -21.56
CA LEU A 236 6.66 -11.21 -20.60
C LEU A 236 7.23 -11.28 -19.17
N GLU A 237 7.97 -12.34 -18.84
CA GLU A 237 8.70 -12.48 -17.58
C GLU A 237 9.81 -11.42 -17.41
N ASP A 238 10.34 -10.87 -18.50
CA ASP A 238 11.34 -9.81 -18.44
C ASP A 238 10.74 -8.48 -17.89
N LEU A 239 9.40 -8.36 -17.87
CA LEU A 239 8.68 -7.23 -17.27
C LEU A 239 8.80 -7.21 -15.74
N TRP A 240 9.20 -8.32 -15.11
CA TRP A 240 9.49 -8.38 -13.67
C TRP A 240 10.67 -7.50 -13.29
N ASN A 241 11.52 -7.18 -14.26
CA ASN A 241 12.69 -6.34 -14.04
C ASN A 241 12.26 -4.89 -13.77
N SER A 242 12.61 -4.35 -12.60
CA SER A 242 12.37 -2.96 -12.22
C SER A 242 12.94 -1.95 -13.21
N HIS A 243 14.05 -2.26 -13.88
CA HIS A 243 14.59 -1.41 -14.94
C HIS A 243 13.59 -1.23 -16.08
N VAL A 244 12.91 -2.31 -16.48
CA VAL A 244 11.94 -2.29 -17.59
C VAL A 244 10.71 -1.46 -17.20
N MET A 245 10.11 -1.72 -16.04
CA MET A 245 8.90 -1.00 -15.59
C MET A 245 9.16 0.48 -15.32
N CYS A 246 10.31 0.82 -14.73
CA CYS A 246 10.66 2.23 -14.49
C CYS A 246 10.97 2.97 -15.78
N ASN A 247 11.62 2.32 -16.75
CA ASN A 247 11.86 2.94 -18.07
C ASN A 247 10.57 3.08 -18.87
N LEU A 248 9.64 2.13 -18.75
CA LEU A 248 8.30 2.23 -19.32
C LEU A 248 7.56 3.46 -18.76
N LEU A 249 7.63 3.68 -17.45
CA LEU A 249 7.08 4.88 -16.81
C LEU A 249 7.83 6.15 -17.25
N ASN A 250 9.15 6.11 -17.39
CA ASN A 250 9.93 7.22 -17.92
C ASN A 250 9.54 7.59 -19.36
N ALA A 251 9.03 6.64 -20.16
CA ALA A 251 8.53 6.95 -21.48
C ALA A 251 7.35 7.94 -21.41
N PHE A 252 6.47 7.82 -20.42
CA PHE A 252 5.33 8.74 -20.20
C PHE A 252 5.69 9.98 -19.38
N LEU A 253 6.53 9.82 -18.36
CA LEU A 253 7.02 10.87 -17.47
C LEU A 253 8.54 10.93 -17.52
N PRO A 254 9.13 11.69 -18.46
CA PRO A 254 10.57 11.71 -18.65
C PRO A 254 11.31 12.24 -17.42
N GLY A 255 12.39 11.55 -17.05
CA GLY A 255 13.33 11.99 -16.01
C GLY A 255 12.95 11.64 -14.56
N CYS A 256 11.91 10.84 -14.33
CA CYS A 256 11.50 10.45 -12.98
C CYS A 256 12.46 9.45 -12.33
N PHE A 257 12.78 8.36 -13.03
CA PHE A 257 13.70 7.33 -12.57
C PHE A 257 15.05 7.50 -13.26
N THR A 258 15.99 8.16 -12.58
CA THR A 258 17.31 8.53 -13.15
C THR A 258 18.49 7.77 -12.53
N THR A 259 18.25 6.95 -11.50
CA THR A 259 19.31 6.22 -10.77
C THR A 259 19.12 4.72 -10.88
N GLU A 260 20.08 4.01 -11.49
CA GLU A 260 20.07 2.55 -11.65
C GLU A 260 19.96 1.75 -10.34
N ILE A 261 20.31 2.36 -9.20
CA ILE A 261 20.33 1.75 -7.87
C ILE A 261 18.95 1.37 -7.37
N ILE A 262 17.96 2.21 -7.71
CA ILE A 262 16.58 1.99 -7.32
C ILE A 262 16.01 0.81 -8.13
N LEU A 263 16.59 0.52 -9.30
CA LEU A 263 16.02 -0.30 -10.35
C LEU A 263 16.22 -1.81 -10.20
N ASN A 264 16.56 -2.32 -9.00
CA ASN A 264 16.59 -3.77 -8.70
C ASN A 264 15.85 -4.14 -7.40
N ASP A 265 14.98 -3.25 -6.92
CA ASP A 265 14.20 -3.43 -5.69
C ASP A 265 12.72 -3.67 -6.04
N ARG A 266 12.08 -4.61 -5.33
CA ARG A 266 10.62 -4.86 -5.40
C ARG A 266 9.82 -3.60 -5.08
N TRP A 267 10.37 -2.71 -4.27
CA TRP A 267 9.78 -1.39 -4.04
C TRP A 267 9.69 -0.56 -5.32
N ALA A 268 10.69 -0.62 -6.20
CA ALA A 268 10.72 0.21 -7.40
C ALA A 268 9.74 -0.29 -8.46
N THR A 269 9.62 -1.61 -8.63
CA THR A 269 8.53 -2.19 -9.44
C THR A 269 7.16 -1.80 -8.87
N SER A 270 6.97 -1.93 -7.55
CA SER A 270 5.70 -1.57 -6.89
C SER A 270 5.36 -0.09 -7.06
N LEU A 271 6.35 0.79 -6.86
CA LEU A 271 6.17 2.22 -7.04
C LEU A 271 5.90 2.57 -8.51
N ALA A 272 6.58 1.93 -9.46
CA ALA A 272 6.35 2.15 -10.88
C ALA A 272 4.92 1.74 -11.29
N ILE A 273 4.46 0.56 -10.88
CA ILE A 273 3.08 0.08 -11.10
C ILE A 273 2.07 1.06 -10.49
N LYS A 274 2.21 1.39 -9.20
CA LYS A 274 1.30 2.31 -8.52
C LYS A 274 1.29 3.70 -9.15
N THR A 275 2.43 4.16 -9.66
CA THR A 275 2.53 5.47 -10.32
C THR A 275 1.94 5.45 -11.72
N LEU A 276 2.11 4.36 -12.47
CA LEU A 276 1.43 4.15 -13.75
C LEU A 276 -0.09 4.15 -13.56
N ASP A 277 -0.57 3.39 -12.58
CA ASP A 277 -1.99 3.31 -12.22
C ASP A 277 -2.55 4.69 -11.86
N ASN A 278 -1.86 5.43 -10.98
CA ASN A 278 -2.26 6.79 -10.62
C ASN A 278 -2.23 7.75 -11.81
N LEU A 279 -1.19 7.70 -12.66
CA LEU A 279 -1.03 8.57 -13.83
C LEU A 279 -2.16 8.37 -14.84
N LEU A 280 -2.52 7.10 -15.05
CA LEU A 280 -3.50 6.67 -16.04
C LEU A 280 -4.91 6.55 -15.45
N HIS A 281 -5.07 6.91 -14.17
CA HIS A 281 -6.29 6.75 -13.37
C HIS A 281 -6.87 5.32 -13.42
N ILE A 282 -6.00 4.32 -13.51
CA ILE A 282 -6.35 2.92 -13.45
C ILE A 282 -6.43 2.55 -11.97
N SER A 283 -7.62 2.24 -11.48
CA SER A 283 -7.78 1.58 -10.18
C SER A 283 -7.63 0.09 -10.38
N SER A 284 -6.39 -0.40 -10.42
CA SER A 284 -6.13 -1.83 -10.42
C SER A 284 -5.58 -2.26 -9.07
N SER A 285 -6.05 -3.41 -8.58
CA SER A 285 -5.41 -4.18 -7.51
C SER A 285 -4.16 -4.92 -8.01
N PHE A 286 -3.72 -4.69 -9.25
CA PHE A 286 -2.63 -5.45 -9.87
C PHE A 286 -1.31 -5.13 -9.20
N SER A 287 -0.80 -6.09 -8.44
CA SER A 287 0.37 -5.94 -7.59
C SER A 287 1.64 -6.49 -8.24
N VAL A 288 2.79 -6.29 -7.56
CA VAL A 288 4.03 -6.93 -7.97
C VAL A 288 3.94 -8.45 -7.82
N ASP A 289 3.24 -8.95 -6.80
CA ASP A 289 3.03 -10.39 -6.63
C ASP A 289 2.19 -10.95 -7.77
N ASP A 290 1.14 -10.24 -8.19
CA ASP A 290 0.38 -10.59 -9.39
C ASP A 290 1.29 -10.64 -10.59
N LEU A 291 2.17 -9.66 -10.81
CA LEU A 291 3.09 -9.70 -11.94
C LEU A 291 3.99 -10.97 -11.95
N HIS A 292 4.45 -11.44 -10.78
CA HIS A 292 5.31 -12.64 -10.65
C HIS A 292 4.53 -13.96 -10.73
N GLU A 293 3.30 -14.01 -10.20
CA GLU A 293 2.46 -15.20 -10.12
C GLU A 293 1.41 -15.31 -11.25
N ALA A 294 1.27 -14.26 -12.06
CA ALA A 294 0.22 -14.10 -13.05
C ALA A 294 0.31 -15.08 -14.22
N ASN A 295 -0.88 -15.48 -14.66
CA ASN A 295 -1.07 -16.00 -16.00
C ASN A 295 -0.68 -14.94 -17.05
N LEU A 296 -0.05 -15.37 -18.15
CA LEU A 296 0.33 -14.53 -19.29
C LEU A 296 -0.83 -13.67 -19.81
N GLN A 297 -2.07 -14.16 -19.74
CA GLN A 297 -3.28 -13.40 -20.14
C GLN A 297 -3.51 -12.17 -19.25
N ALA A 298 -3.30 -12.30 -17.94
CA ALA A 298 -3.48 -11.21 -16.99
C ALA A 298 -2.48 -10.08 -17.24
N VAL A 299 -1.20 -10.44 -17.45
CA VAL A 299 -0.14 -9.49 -17.80
C VAL A 299 -0.44 -8.80 -19.13
N CYS A 300 -0.93 -9.53 -20.14
CA CYS A 300 -1.32 -8.92 -21.41
C CYS A 300 -2.49 -7.94 -21.26
N ALA A 301 -3.50 -8.27 -20.46
CA ALA A 301 -4.66 -7.41 -20.21
C ALA A 301 -4.25 -6.12 -19.49
N TYR A 302 -3.44 -6.24 -18.43
CA TYR A 302 -2.90 -5.09 -17.70
C TYR A 302 -2.03 -4.20 -18.60
N MET A 303 -1.10 -4.79 -19.38
CA MET A 303 -0.27 -4.01 -20.31
C MET A 303 -1.08 -3.37 -21.43
N CYS A 304 -2.15 -4.02 -21.91
CA CYS A 304 -3.09 -3.43 -22.86
C CYS A 304 -3.75 -2.17 -22.26
N SER A 305 -4.20 -2.24 -21.00
CA SER A 305 -4.79 -1.10 -20.29
C SER A 305 -3.82 0.08 -20.16
N ILE A 306 -2.54 -0.19 -19.88
CA ILE A 306 -1.47 0.82 -19.86
C ILE A 306 -1.29 1.44 -21.25
N CYS A 307 -1.21 0.64 -22.31
CA CYS A 307 -1.04 1.14 -23.67
C CYS A 307 -2.24 1.99 -24.12
N MET A 308 -3.46 1.57 -23.80
CA MET A 308 -4.71 2.31 -24.10
C MET A 308 -4.73 3.66 -23.38
N ALA A 309 -4.56 3.68 -22.06
CA ALA A 309 -4.61 4.91 -21.29
C ALA A 309 -3.40 5.82 -21.60
N GLY A 310 -2.22 5.23 -21.81
CA GLY A 310 -1.02 5.93 -22.24
C GLY A 310 -1.19 6.64 -23.60
N TYR A 311 -1.94 6.04 -24.52
CA TYR A 311 -2.31 6.67 -25.79
C TYR A 311 -3.17 7.91 -25.56
N LYS A 312 -4.25 7.78 -24.78
CA LYS A 312 -5.18 8.88 -24.47
C LYS A 312 -4.44 10.04 -23.80
N TYR A 313 -3.58 9.75 -22.83
CA TYR A 313 -2.75 10.75 -22.16
C TYR A 313 -1.81 11.50 -23.13
N ARG A 314 -1.10 10.78 -24.01
CA ARG A 314 -0.19 11.42 -24.99
C ARG A 314 -0.92 12.35 -25.95
N GLN A 315 -2.10 11.94 -26.43
CA GLN A 315 -2.93 12.81 -27.26
C GLN A 315 -3.40 14.05 -26.51
N SER A 316 -3.91 13.89 -25.28
CA SER A 316 -4.30 15.03 -24.43
C SER A 316 -3.12 15.99 -24.21
N LYS A 317 -1.92 15.47 -23.97
CA LYS A 317 -0.70 16.27 -23.84
C LYS A 317 -0.34 17.01 -25.13
N ALA A 318 -0.41 16.34 -26.28
CA ALA A 318 -0.14 16.95 -27.59
C ALA A 318 -1.15 18.06 -27.92
N VAL A 319 -2.44 17.86 -27.63
CA VAL A 319 -3.50 18.87 -27.80
C VAL A 319 -3.23 20.09 -26.92
N VAL A 320 -2.96 19.89 -25.62
CA VAL A 320 -2.66 21.00 -24.69
C VAL A 320 -1.42 21.78 -25.13
N ASN A 321 -0.35 21.09 -25.55
CA ASN A 321 0.85 21.73 -26.06
C ASN A 321 0.59 22.51 -27.35
N SER A 322 -0.21 21.96 -28.26
CA SER A 322 -0.57 22.60 -29.53
C SER A 322 -1.44 23.84 -29.28
N VAL A 323 -2.43 23.77 -28.40
CA VAL A 323 -3.25 24.94 -27.99
C VAL A 323 -2.37 26.03 -27.38
N LYS A 324 -1.43 25.68 -26.49
CA LYS A 324 -0.49 26.65 -25.91
C LYS A 324 0.39 27.30 -26.97
N LYS A 325 0.91 26.51 -27.92
CA LYS A 325 1.73 27.00 -29.03
C LYS A 325 0.94 27.92 -29.96
N LEU A 326 -0.27 27.52 -30.37
CA LEU A 326 -1.16 28.31 -31.21
C LEU A 326 -1.52 29.63 -30.54
N ASN A 327 -1.89 29.61 -29.25
CA ASN A 327 -2.18 30.85 -28.52
C ASN A 327 -0.98 31.80 -28.49
N LEU A 328 0.24 31.27 -28.31
CA LEU A 328 1.47 32.06 -28.31
C LEU A 328 1.78 32.62 -29.72
N GLU A 329 1.61 31.83 -30.77
CA GLU A 329 1.79 32.28 -32.15
C GLU A 329 0.73 33.31 -32.58
N ILE A 330 -0.53 33.15 -32.13
CA ILE A 330 -1.59 34.16 -32.30
C ILE A 330 -1.18 35.45 -31.58
N GLN A 331 -0.72 35.38 -30.32
CA GLN A 331 -0.26 36.56 -29.59
C GLN A 331 0.91 37.29 -30.28
N LEU A 332 1.89 36.55 -30.79
CA LEU A 332 3.03 37.12 -31.52
C LEU A 332 2.58 37.76 -32.84
N THR A 333 1.72 37.08 -33.60
CA THR A 333 1.18 37.65 -34.84
C THR A 333 0.28 38.86 -34.59
N THR A 334 -0.49 38.91 -33.49
CA THR A 334 -1.23 40.12 -33.11
C THR A 334 -0.32 41.27 -32.73
N TYR A 335 0.75 41.00 -31.98
CA TYR A 335 1.73 42.02 -31.62
C TYR A 335 2.41 42.61 -32.86
N HIS A 336 2.85 41.76 -33.80
CA HIS A 336 3.41 42.23 -35.07
C HIS A 336 2.40 43.03 -35.90
N LEU A 337 1.10 42.67 -35.88
CA LEU A 337 0.05 43.45 -36.54
C LEU A 337 -0.17 44.83 -35.89
N GLU A 338 0.03 44.96 -34.57
CA GLU A 338 -0.06 46.23 -33.83
C GLU A 338 1.14 47.15 -34.10
N GLU A 339 2.33 46.60 -34.36
CA GLU A 339 3.53 47.37 -34.77
C GLU A 339 3.33 48.12 -36.10
N PHE A 340 2.44 47.64 -36.99
CA PHE A 340 2.09 48.33 -38.24
C PHE A 340 1.14 49.53 -38.06
N SER A 341 0.88 49.98 -36.82
CA SER A 341 -0.03 51.11 -36.58
C SER A 341 0.69 52.47 -36.57
N ALA A 342 0.19 53.34 -37.46
CA ALA A 342 0.38 54.80 -37.52
C ALA A 342 1.62 55.35 -38.26
N GLU A 343 1.70 55.13 -39.59
CA GLU A 343 1.99 56.15 -40.63
C GLU A 343 2.13 55.46 -42.00
N LYS A 344 2.00 56.20 -43.11
CA LYS A 344 1.85 55.70 -44.49
C LYS A 344 2.67 54.43 -44.81
N LEU A 345 2.02 53.26 -44.78
CA LEU A 345 2.64 52.00 -45.14
C LEU A 345 3.04 51.98 -46.62
N GLY A 346 4.25 51.51 -46.89
CA GLY A 346 4.70 51.17 -48.24
C GLY A 346 3.97 49.94 -48.81
N LEU A 347 4.06 49.73 -50.13
CA LEU A 347 3.41 48.61 -50.83
C LEU A 347 3.87 47.23 -50.32
N GLN A 348 5.12 47.11 -49.85
CA GLN A 348 5.67 45.88 -49.27
C GLN A 348 5.12 45.59 -47.87
N GLU A 349 5.04 46.61 -47.01
CA GLU A 349 4.52 46.48 -45.64
C GLU A 349 3.02 46.15 -45.66
N PHE A 350 2.27 46.63 -46.66
CA PHE A 350 0.88 46.24 -46.88
C PHE A 350 0.70 44.75 -47.22
N VAL A 351 1.58 44.19 -48.07
CA VAL A 351 1.55 42.76 -48.42
C VAL A 351 1.91 41.91 -47.20
N GLU A 352 2.89 42.32 -46.41
CA GLU A 352 3.27 41.63 -45.18
C GLU A 352 2.15 41.65 -44.14
N GLN A 353 1.46 42.79 -43.97
CA GLN A 353 0.29 42.91 -43.11
C GLN A 353 -0.85 41.98 -43.57
N MET A 354 -1.10 41.84 -44.87
CA MET A 354 -2.12 40.92 -45.42
C MET A 354 -1.74 39.46 -45.17
N ASN A 355 -0.47 39.09 -45.36
CA ASN A 355 0.03 37.75 -45.09
C ASN A 355 -0.08 37.40 -43.59
N LEU A 356 0.25 38.34 -42.70
CA LEU A 356 0.12 38.16 -41.25
C LEU A 356 -1.35 38.00 -40.82
N LYS A 357 -2.28 38.75 -41.42
CA LYS A 357 -3.73 38.58 -41.18
C LYS A 357 -4.22 37.20 -41.65
N ALA A 358 -3.80 36.76 -42.83
CA ALA A 358 -4.14 35.43 -43.35
C ALA A 358 -3.62 34.32 -42.43
N LYS A 359 -2.36 34.42 -42.01
CA LYS A 359 -1.74 33.48 -41.06
C LYS A 359 -2.46 33.47 -39.71
N ARG A 360 -2.84 34.63 -39.18
CA ARG A 360 -3.62 34.71 -37.93
C ARG A 360 -4.96 33.99 -38.05
N GLN A 361 -5.66 34.19 -39.16
CA GLN A 361 -6.96 33.56 -39.38
C GLN A 361 -6.84 32.03 -39.52
N GLU A 362 -5.77 31.55 -40.14
CA GLU A 362 -5.44 30.12 -40.20
C GLU A 362 -5.22 29.52 -38.80
N LEU A 363 -4.42 30.19 -37.96
CA LEU A 363 -4.17 29.77 -36.57
C LEU A 363 -5.46 29.79 -35.70
N GLU A 364 -6.32 30.80 -35.88
CA GLU A 364 -7.61 30.89 -35.17
C GLU A 364 -8.58 29.77 -35.60
N ASN A 365 -8.59 29.40 -36.89
CA ASN A 365 -9.38 28.28 -37.40
C ASN A 365 -8.91 26.94 -36.80
N GLU A 366 -7.59 26.72 -36.72
CA GLU A 366 -7.00 25.53 -36.11
C GLU A 366 -7.35 25.42 -34.61
N LEU A 367 -7.26 26.54 -33.88
CA LEU A 367 -7.66 26.61 -32.47
C LEU A 367 -9.16 26.30 -32.29
N SER A 368 -10.03 26.83 -33.15
CA SER A 368 -11.47 26.56 -33.13
C SER A 368 -11.77 25.09 -33.40
N TRP A 369 -11.04 24.48 -34.32
CA TRP A 369 -11.18 23.06 -34.64
C TRP A 369 -10.79 22.17 -33.44
N LEU A 370 -9.68 22.48 -32.75
CA LEU A 370 -9.27 21.76 -31.54
C LEU A 370 -10.32 21.86 -30.42
N LYS A 371 -10.89 23.04 -30.20
CA LYS A 371 -11.96 23.29 -29.22
C LYS A 371 -13.25 22.51 -29.51
N SER A 372 -13.57 22.29 -30.78
CA SER A 372 -14.77 21.57 -31.20
C SER A 372 -14.64 20.05 -31.01
N ASN A 373 -13.43 19.52 -31.22
CA ASN A 373 -13.19 18.08 -31.20
C ASN A 373 -12.73 17.57 -29.83
N TYR A 374 -11.85 18.29 -29.14
CA TYR A 374 -11.29 17.84 -27.86
C TYR A 374 -11.94 18.55 -26.68
N ASP A 375 -12.21 17.80 -25.61
CA ASP A 375 -12.49 18.39 -24.30
C ASP A 375 -11.18 18.94 -23.72
N LEU A 376 -10.94 20.23 -23.95
CA LEU A 376 -9.72 20.91 -23.51
C LEU A 376 -9.61 20.94 -21.98
N GLU A 377 -10.72 21.11 -21.27
CA GLU A 377 -10.72 21.17 -19.81
C GLU A 377 -10.30 19.82 -19.22
N PHE A 378 -10.83 18.71 -19.76
CA PHE A 378 -10.40 17.38 -19.38
C PHE A 378 -8.92 17.13 -19.72
N CYS A 379 -8.47 17.51 -20.92
CA CYS A 379 -7.07 17.35 -21.31
C CYS A 379 -6.11 18.14 -20.42
N GLU A 380 -6.45 19.39 -20.09
CA GLU A 380 -5.68 20.23 -19.17
C GLU A 380 -5.64 19.66 -17.76
N ARG A 381 -6.79 19.21 -17.22
CA ARG A 381 -6.86 18.54 -15.92
C ARG A 381 -5.98 17.28 -15.88
N TRP A 382 -5.99 16.46 -16.93
CA TRP A 382 -5.16 15.25 -16.98
C TRP A 382 -3.67 15.57 -17.07
N VAL A 383 -3.27 16.55 -17.88
CA VAL A 383 -1.86 16.99 -17.96
C VAL A 383 -1.39 17.57 -16.62
N MET A 384 -2.24 18.35 -15.92
CA MET A 384 -1.94 18.87 -14.58
C MET A 384 -1.85 17.75 -13.53
N HIS A 385 -2.74 16.76 -13.59
CA HIS A 385 -2.68 15.57 -12.74
C HIS A 385 -1.36 14.81 -12.97
N ALA A 386 -0.96 14.58 -14.21
CA ALA A 386 0.30 13.94 -14.54
C ALA A 386 1.52 14.71 -14.00
N TYR A 387 1.47 16.04 -14.03
CA TYR A 387 2.48 16.90 -13.41
C TYR A 387 2.54 16.71 -11.88
N MET A 388 1.39 16.71 -11.20
CA MET A 388 1.30 16.47 -9.76
C MET A 388 1.81 15.06 -9.38
N VAL A 389 1.44 14.04 -10.16
CA VAL A 389 1.92 12.66 -9.99
C VAL A 389 3.45 12.61 -10.13
N ARG A 390 4.02 13.30 -11.12
CA ARG A 390 5.47 13.41 -11.30
C ARG A 390 6.16 14.08 -10.11
N GLU A 391 5.61 15.17 -9.59
CA GLU A 391 6.19 15.85 -8.42
C GLU A 391 6.12 14.95 -7.17
N ASN A 392 4.99 14.28 -6.94
CA ASN A 392 4.83 13.35 -5.84
C ASN A 392 5.82 12.18 -5.95
N LEU A 393 5.96 11.59 -7.14
CA LEU A 393 6.94 10.55 -7.42
C LEU A 393 8.36 11.03 -7.15
N THR A 394 8.72 12.21 -7.65
CA THR A 394 10.05 12.80 -7.45
C THR A 394 10.31 13.02 -5.96
N ARG A 395 9.32 13.51 -5.20
CA ARG A 395 9.41 13.68 -3.75
C ARG A 395 9.61 12.34 -3.02
N ILE A 396 8.88 11.28 -3.41
CA ILE A 396 9.02 9.93 -2.85
C ILE A 396 10.40 9.36 -3.15
N ILE A 397 10.88 9.49 -4.39
CA ILE A 397 12.22 9.04 -4.79
C ILE A 397 13.30 9.80 -4.04
N LEU A 398 13.19 11.13 -3.92
CA LEU A 398 14.12 11.96 -3.15
C LEU A 398 14.12 11.60 -1.67
N LYS A 399 12.93 11.36 -1.09
CA LYS A 399 12.80 10.86 0.28
C LYS A 399 13.52 9.52 0.44
N LYS A 400 13.26 8.54 -0.42
CA LYS A 400 13.97 7.25 -0.36
C LYS A 400 15.48 7.38 -0.58
N LYS A 401 15.93 8.32 -1.41
CA LYS A 401 17.37 8.63 -1.58
C LYS A 401 17.98 9.23 -0.32
N ARG A 402 17.25 10.06 0.43
CA ARG A 402 17.67 10.57 1.75
C ARG A 402 17.68 9.43 2.77
N ASP A 403 16.60 8.66 2.83
CA ASP A 403 16.44 7.53 3.76
C ASP A 403 17.37 6.35 3.41
N ARG A 404 18.08 6.40 2.28
CA ARG A 404 19.07 5.37 1.89
C ARG A 404 20.22 5.29 2.87
N PHE A 405 20.61 6.40 3.48
CA PHE A 405 21.70 6.42 4.44
C PHE A 405 21.28 7.10 5.74
N GLU A 406 21.73 6.55 6.86
CA GLU A 406 21.54 7.14 8.18
C GLU A 406 22.90 7.41 8.79
N ILE A 407 22.95 8.53 9.52
CA ILE A 407 24.15 9.00 10.20
C ILE A 407 23.94 8.80 11.69
N VAL A 408 24.79 7.97 12.29
CA VAL A 408 24.81 7.74 13.73
C VAL A 408 26.11 8.26 14.30
N ARG A 409 26.03 8.93 15.45
CA ARG A 409 27.22 9.31 16.21
C ARG A 409 27.71 8.12 17.02
N VAL A 410 29.00 7.82 16.88
CA VAL A 410 29.65 6.76 17.65
C VAL A 410 29.74 7.19 19.12
N PRO A 411 29.07 6.51 20.06
CA PRO A 411 28.93 7.01 21.43
C PRO A 411 30.23 6.91 22.24
N ARG A 412 31.02 5.87 21.98
CA ARG A 412 32.34 5.64 22.59
C ARG A 412 33.25 4.97 21.59
N SER A 413 34.56 5.11 21.75
CA SER A 413 35.53 4.48 20.86
C SER A 413 35.40 2.96 20.93
N MET A 414 35.01 2.31 19.83
CA MET A 414 34.80 0.86 19.77
C MET A 414 35.03 0.33 18.34
N ALA A 415 35.21 -0.98 18.20
CA ALA A 415 35.35 -1.60 16.88
C ALA A 415 34.05 -1.52 16.08
N LEU A 416 34.15 -1.37 14.76
CA LEU A 416 32.99 -1.28 13.86
C LEU A 416 32.01 -2.44 14.05
N ARG A 417 32.51 -3.67 14.20
CA ARG A 417 31.67 -4.85 14.46
C ARG A 417 30.81 -4.68 15.72
N ASP A 418 31.43 -4.29 16.83
CA ASP A 418 30.77 -4.16 18.12
C ASP A 418 29.79 -2.98 18.10
N PHE A 419 30.16 -1.90 17.40
CA PHE A 419 29.28 -0.76 17.14
C PHE A 419 28.03 -1.17 16.36
N CYS A 420 28.21 -1.86 15.24
CA CYS A 420 27.10 -2.33 14.43
C CYS A 420 26.21 -3.32 15.17
N LEU A 421 26.77 -4.19 16.02
CA LEU A 421 25.98 -5.07 16.89
C LEU A 421 25.21 -4.26 17.95
N SER A 422 25.84 -3.27 18.58
CA SER A 422 25.19 -2.44 19.62
C SER A 422 24.08 -1.55 19.08
N MET A 423 24.22 -1.07 17.84
CA MET A 423 23.25 -0.19 17.17
C MET A 423 22.33 -0.95 16.20
N GLY A 424 22.45 -2.28 16.08
CA GLY A 424 21.59 -3.05 15.19
C GLY A 424 21.82 -2.87 13.68
N ILE A 425 22.99 -2.36 13.29
CA ILE A 425 23.27 -1.94 11.92
C ILE A 425 23.66 -3.14 11.04
N ASN A 426 22.87 -3.41 10.00
CA ASN A 426 23.13 -4.49 9.04
C ASN A 426 24.06 -4.06 7.88
N LEU A 427 25.35 -4.33 8.00
CA LEU A 427 26.30 -4.05 6.91
C LEU A 427 26.34 -5.12 5.80
N LEU A 428 25.55 -6.21 5.86
CA LEU A 428 25.61 -7.28 4.85
C LEU A 428 25.11 -6.81 3.47
N LEU A 429 24.14 -5.91 3.45
CA LEU A 429 23.56 -5.33 2.23
C LEU A 429 24.54 -4.46 1.46
N THR A 430 25.58 -3.95 2.13
CA THR A 430 26.65 -3.12 1.53
C THR A 430 27.94 -3.88 1.24
N LYS A 431 27.90 -5.22 1.26
CA LYS A 431 29.11 -6.09 1.25
C LYS A 431 30.06 -5.85 2.43
N GLY A 432 29.55 -5.32 3.56
CA GLY A 432 30.32 -5.11 4.80
C GLY A 432 30.95 -3.73 4.95
N ASN A 433 30.55 -2.77 4.13
CA ASN A 433 31.20 -1.47 4.03
C ASN A 433 30.38 -0.43 4.80
N GLY A 434 30.90 0.00 5.94
CA GLY A 434 30.45 1.19 6.66
C GLY A 434 31.25 2.40 6.20
N PHE A 435 30.68 3.60 6.33
CA PHE A 435 31.36 4.84 6.01
C PHE A 435 31.51 5.68 7.27
N TYR A 436 32.60 6.42 7.40
CA TYR A 436 32.86 7.23 8.59
C TYR A 436 33.49 8.55 8.21
N GLN A 437 33.20 9.56 9.02
CA GLN A 437 33.83 10.86 8.90
C GLN A 437 35.10 10.91 9.76
N THR A 438 36.17 11.46 9.19
CA THR A 438 37.45 11.70 9.88
C THR A 438 37.82 13.16 9.80
N ASN A 439 38.50 13.68 10.81
CA ASN A 439 39.11 15.03 10.78
C ASN A 439 40.62 14.95 10.45
N ILE A 440 41.07 13.77 10.01
CA ILE A 440 42.48 13.45 9.72
C ILE A 440 42.54 13.12 8.24
N LYS A 441 43.60 13.59 7.57
CA LYS A 441 43.91 13.23 6.17
C LYS A 441 43.92 11.72 6.02
N GLU A 442 43.12 11.23 5.08
CA GLU A 442 43.04 9.81 4.77
C GLU A 442 43.58 9.55 3.36
N SER A 443 44.40 8.52 3.22
CA SER A 443 44.89 8.05 1.92
C SER A 443 43.72 7.44 1.14
N LEU A 444 43.37 8.02 0.00
CA LEU A 444 42.35 7.50 -0.89
C LEU A 444 42.99 6.74 -2.05
N LEU A 445 42.71 5.44 -2.14
CA LEU A 445 43.03 4.62 -3.32
C LEU A 445 41.87 4.70 -4.31
N HIS A 446 42.14 4.49 -5.61
CA HIS A 446 41.11 4.50 -6.66
C HIS A 446 39.97 3.50 -6.40
N THR A 447 40.22 2.44 -5.62
CA THR A 447 39.25 1.38 -5.29
C THR A 447 38.36 1.72 -4.09
N ARG A 448 38.71 2.72 -3.27
CA ARG A 448 38.03 3.01 -2.00
C ARG A 448 36.80 3.88 -2.23
N LYS A 449 35.64 3.45 -1.74
CA LYS A 449 34.36 4.14 -1.94
C LYS A 449 34.22 5.39 -1.05
N ILE A 450 33.54 6.41 -1.59
CA ILE A 450 33.25 7.68 -0.91
C ILE A 450 31.75 7.95 -1.01
N VAL A 451 31.20 8.56 0.05
CA VAL A 451 29.88 9.18 0.03
C VAL A 451 30.02 10.65 0.41
N LEU A 452 29.39 11.54 -0.36
CA LEU A 452 29.23 12.96 -0.09
C LEU A 452 27.80 13.23 0.38
N LEU A 453 27.64 14.06 1.40
CA LEU A 453 26.36 14.64 1.79
C LEU A 453 26.38 16.15 1.51
N LYS A 454 25.46 16.64 0.67
CA LYS A 454 25.27 18.08 0.45
C LYS A 454 24.53 18.69 1.64
N LYS A 455 25.16 19.66 2.33
CA LYS A 455 24.63 20.26 3.58
C LYS A 455 23.32 21.03 3.38
N GLU A 456 23.13 21.66 2.23
CA GLU A 456 21.94 22.46 1.93
C GLU A 456 20.71 21.61 1.63
N THR A 457 20.88 20.53 0.85
CA THR A 457 19.75 19.73 0.33
C THR A 457 19.55 18.41 1.10
N GLY A 458 20.53 17.99 1.89
CA GLY A 458 20.55 16.69 2.56
C GLY A 458 20.72 15.50 1.59
N GLU A 459 21.20 15.74 0.37
CA GLU A 459 21.34 14.70 -0.65
C GLU A 459 22.68 13.97 -0.56
N PHE A 460 22.62 12.64 -0.68
CA PHE A 460 23.78 11.77 -0.73
C PHE A 460 24.22 11.51 -2.18
N PHE A 461 25.51 11.68 -2.45
CA PHE A 461 26.18 11.29 -3.69
C PHE A 461 27.23 10.23 -3.37
N ASP A 462 27.38 9.20 -4.19
CA ASP A 462 28.41 8.20 -3.96
C ASP A 462 29.04 7.69 -5.27
N ASP A 463 30.20 7.06 -5.16
CA ASP A 463 30.98 6.55 -6.30
C ASP A 463 30.56 5.15 -6.79
N PHE A 464 29.64 4.47 -6.11
CA PHE A 464 29.40 3.03 -6.33
C PHE A 464 27.98 2.70 -6.80
N SER A 465 27.13 3.70 -6.89
CA SER A 465 25.70 3.53 -7.14
C SER A 465 25.27 4.15 -8.49
N GLY A 466 26.19 4.31 -9.43
CA GLY A 466 25.79 4.73 -10.78
C GLY A 466 26.94 4.80 -11.76
N VAL A 467 26.61 4.87 -13.04
CA VAL A 467 27.56 5.15 -14.11
C VAL A 467 27.48 6.65 -14.48
N PRO A 468 28.60 7.38 -14.53
CA PRO A 468 29.95 6.88 -14.30
C PRO A 468 30.25 6.72 -12.80
N SER A 469 30.88 5.61 -12.43
CA SER A 469 31.29 5.21 -11.06
C SER A 469 32.37 6.12 -10.43
N ASN A 470 32.50 7.33 -10.95
CA ASN A 470 33.44 8.37 -10.57
C ASN A 470 32.72 9.71 -10.42
N ALA A 471 31.39 9.75 -10.29
CA ALA A 471 30.65 11.01 -10.18
C ALA A 471 31.12 11.86 -9.00
N VAL A 472 31.38 11.24 -7.84
CA VAL A 472 31.91 11.94 -6.66
C VAL A 472 33.38 12.31 -6.86
N ARG A 473 34.21 11.42 -7.42
CA ARG A 473 35.61 11.76 -7.74
C ARG A 473 35.76 12.88 -8.77
N ASN A 474 34.94 12.90 -9.81
CA ASN A 474 34.87 13.95 -10.82
C ASN A 474 34.36 15.25 -10.19
N LEU A 475 33.32 15.19 -9.35
CA LEU A 475 32.88 16.34 -8.60
C LEU A 475 34.04 16.91 -7.79
N LEU A 476 34.82 16.09 -7.10
CA LEU A 476 35.96 16.48 -6.26
C LEU A 476 37.26 16.76 -7.04
N ASN A 477 37.29 16.62 -8.37
CA ASN A 477 38.50 16.70 -9.21
C ASN A 477 39.65 15.79 -8.74
N LEU A 478 39.34 14.56 -8.30
CA LEU A 478 40.33 13.59 -7.84
C LEU A 478 40.88 12.76 -9.03
N PRO A 479 42.22 12.66 -9.22
CA PRO A 479 42.86 11.75 -10.16
C PRO A 479 42.40 10.30 -10.02
N THR A 480 42.25 9.61 -11.16
CA THR A 480 41.73 8.24 -11.22
C THR A 480 42.79 7.15 -10.98
N SER A 481 44.09 7.48 -11.02
CA SER A 481 45.20 6.51 -11.04
C SER A 481 46.15 6.58 -9.84
N GLU A 482 46.11 7.64 -9.03
CA GLU A 482 47.09 7.87 -7.95
C GLU A 482 46.44 7.85 -6.55
N SER A 483 47.23 7.48 -5.53
CA SER A 483 46.81 7.57 -4.13
C SER A 483 46.97 8.99 -3.62
N ILE A 484 45.90 9.60 -3.13
CA ILE A 484 45.87 11.02 -2.73
C ILE A 484 45.45 11.15 -1.28
N GLU A 485 46.09 12.04 -0.55
CA GLU A 485 45.60 12.44 0.78
C GLU A 485 44.49 13.47 0.64
N VAL A 486 43.28 13.09 1.02
CA VAL A 486 42.11 13.97 0.99
C VAL A 486 41.79 14.40 2.42
N ASP A 487 41.68 15.70 2.63
CA ASP A 487 41.17 16.27 3.87
C ASP A 487 39.62 16.34 3.82
N SER A 488 38.96 16.05 4.94
CA SER A 488 37.49 16.04 4.99
C SER A 488 36.87 17.44 4.96
N ASN A 489 37.69 18.48 5.13
CA ASN A 489 37.28 19.88 5.10
C ASN A 489 37.41 20.55 3.72
N VAL A 490 37.75 19.80 2.67
CA VAL A 490 38.22 20.36 1.38
C VAL A 490 37.16 21.17 0.62
N ARG A 491 35.85 21.03 0.90
CA ARG A 491 34.82 21.83 0.23
C ARG A 491 33.74 22.38 1.15
N VAL A 492 33.54 23.69 1.04
CA VAL A 492 32.39 24.41 1.61
C VAL A 492 31.11 23.83 1.00
N GLY A 493 30.18 23.38 1.84
CA GLY A 493 28.87 22.86 1.41
C GLY A 493 28.68 21.34 1.40
N PHE A 494 29.75 20.53 1.50
CA PHE A 494 29.64 19.05 1.52
C PHE A 494 30.23 18.43 2.81
N GLN A 495 29.73 17.26 3.21
CA GLN A 495 30.34 16.38 4.22
C GLN A 495 30.84 15.10 3.55
N LEU A 496 32.08 14.70 3.84
CA LEU A 496 32.73 13.53 3.25
C LEU A 496 32.71 12.34 4.21
N PHE A 497 32.32 11.17 3.71
CA PHE A 497 32.36 9.90 4.41
C PHE A 497 33.20 8.88 3.64
N PHE A 498 34.17 8.28 4.32
CA PHE A 498 35.10 7.32 3.72
C PHE A 498 34.74 5.89 4.11
N GLU A 499 34.88 4.96 3.17
CA GLU A 499 34.71 3.52 3.45
C GLU A 499 35.70 2.99 4.50
N THR A 500 35.22 2.16 5.41
CA THR A 500 36.01 1.47 6.44
C THR A 500 36.81 0.30 5.82
N LYS A 501 38.14 0.32 5.97
CA LYS A 501 39.05 -0.72 5.44
C LYS A 501 38.89 -2.11 6.08
N SER A 502 38.29 -2.20 7.27
CA SER A 502 38.14 -3.46 8.02
C SER A 502 36.97 -3.41 9.01
N LYS A 503 36.31 -4.56 9.21
CA LYS A 503 35.27 -4.77 10.24
C LYS A 503 35.77 -4.59 11.68
N ASN A 504 37.08 -4.61 11.89
CA ASN A 504 37.71 -4.42 13.20
C ASN A 504 38.30 -3.00 13.37
N LYS A 505 38.06 -2.07 12.42
CA LYS A 505 38.49 -0.67 12.56
C LYS A 505 37.83 -0.06 13.81
N VAL A 506 38.63 0.56 14.67
CA VAL A 506 38.14 1.32 15.83
C VAL A 506 37.65 2.68 15.36
N LEU A 507 36.36 2.95 15.53
CA LEU A 507 35.77 4.27 15.33
C LEU A 507 36.01 5.10 16.59
N LYS A 508 36.37 6.38 16.44
CA LYS A 508 36.57 7.29 17.58
C LYS A 508 35.23 7.77 18.12
N ALA A 509 35.16 8.03 19.43
CA ALA A 509 33.99 8.68 20.04
C ALA A 509 33.63 9.99 19.30
N ASN A 510 32.33 10.26 19.15
CA ASN A 510 31.74 11.39 18.43
C ASN A 510 32.02 11.44 16.91
N SER A 511 32.67 10.43 16.32
CA SER A 511 32.75 10.33 14.87
C SER A 511 31.36 10.02 14.27
N LEU A 512 31.08 10.62 13.12
CA LEU A 512 29.85 10.36 12.38
C LEU A 512 30.05 9.10 11.54
N PHE A 513 29.22 8.10 11.78
CA PHE A 513 29.20 6.86 11.04
C PHE A 513 27.96 6.85 10.14
N LEU A 514 28.19 6.66 8.85
CA LEU A 514 27.19 6.59 7.81
C LEU A 514 27.06 5.14 7.34
N TYR A 515 25.85 4.60 7.38
CA TYR A 515 25.56 3.29 6.80
C TYR A 515 24.32 3.36 5.92
N GLN A 516 24.19 2.36 5.06
CA GLN A 516 23.08 2.26 4.12
C GLN A 516 21.92 1.56 4.81
N VAL A 517 20.80 2.25 4.96
CA VAL A 517 19.59 1.83 5.70
C VAL A 517 18.59 1.18 4.76
N PHE A 518 18.97 0.87 3.52
CA PHE A 518 18.04 0.19 2.61
C PHE A 518 17.34 -0.93 3.37
N PRO A 519 16.01 -1.04 3.28
CA PRO A 519 15.25 -2.08 3.96
C PRO A 519 15.58 -3.39 3.28
N GLY A 520 16.80 -3.86 3.45
CA GLY A 520 17.14 -5.20 3.09
C GLY A 520 16.46 -6.11 4.07
N THR A 521 16.20 -7.29 3.56
CA THR A 521 15.54 -8.34 4.30
C THR A 521 16.22 -8.55 5.65
N ASN A 522 15.43 -8.69 6.71
CA ASN A 522 15.91 -9.14 8.02
C ASN A 522 16.43 -10.60 7.98
N ALA A 523 16.37 -11.24 6.80
CA ALA A 523 16.79 -12.61 6.54
C ALA A 523 18.19 -12.95 7.09
N PRO A 524 19.23 -12.10 6.96
CA PRO A 524 20.55 -12.47 7.50
C PRO A 524 20.58 -12.52 9.03
N TRP A 525 19.82 -11.67 9.71
CA TRP A 525 19.71 -11.70 11.17
C TRP A 525 18.91 -12.89 11.65
N HIS A 526 17.81 -13.22 10.95
CA HIS A 526 17.07 -14.44 11.22
C HIS A 526 17.95 -15.68 11.01
N GLU A 527 18.73 -15.72 9.93
CA GLU A 527 19.67 -16.81 9.67
C GLU A 527 20.74 -16.90 10.75
N GLN A 528 21.27 -15.75 11.22
CA GLN A 528 22.21 -15.72 12.35
C GLN A 528 21.59 -16.21 13.65
N LEU A 529 20.35 -15.83 13.97
CA LEU A 529 19.63 -16.34 15.14
C LEU A 529 19.45 -17.85 15.04
N LEU A 530 18.92 -18.34 13.91
CA LEU A 530 18.72 -19.77 13.69
C LEU A 530 20.05 -20.53 13.77
N ARG A 531 21.13 -19.97 13.23
CA ARG A 531 22.48 -20.56 13.32
C ARG A 531 23.01 -20.57 14.76
N ALA A 532 22.86 -19.48 15.51
CA ALA A 532 23.29 -19.40 16.90
C ALA A 532 22.55 -20.43 17.77
N VAL A 533 21.24 -20.59 17.57
CA VAL A 533 20.45 -21.65 18.23
C VAL A 533 20.92 -23.04 17.81
N LYS A 534 21.17 -23.28 16.51
CA LYS A 534 21.69 -24.56 15.99
C LYS A 534 23.05 -24.94 16.60
N VAL A 535 23.91 -23.95 16.86
CA VAL A 535 25.26 -24.13 17.42
C VAL A 535 25.27 -24.13 18.96
N ARG A 536 24.14 -23.82 19.62
CA ARG A 536 24.00 -23.67 21.08
C ARG A 536 24.82 -22.50 21.66
N ASP A 537 25.00 -21.43 20.89
CA ASP A 537 25.68 -20.21 21.35
C ASP A 537 24.71 -19.32 22.13
N HIS A 538 24.53 -19.63 23.42
CA HIS A 538 23.57 -18.93 24.28
C HIS A 538 23.85 -17.41 24.42
N PRO A 539 25.09 -16.94 24.60
CA PRO A 539 25.39 -15.50 24.60
C PRO A 539 25.01 -14.79 23.29
N ALA A 540 25.29 -15.41 22.14
CA ALA A 540 24.89 -14.83 20.86
C ALA A 540 23.37 -14.78 20.69
N VAL A 541 22.64 -15.83 21.10
CA VAL A 541 21.17 -15.84 21.09
C VAL A 541 20.63 -14.72 21.98
N LYS A 542 21.15 -14.56 23.21
CA LYS A 542 20.72 -13.50 24.13
C LYS A 542 20.95 -12.10 23.55
N ASN A 543 22.12 -11.84 22.98
CA ASN A 543 22.43 -10.55 22.37
C ASN A 543 21.55 -10.25 21.14
N LEU A 544 21.27 -11.27 20.32
CA LEU A 544 20.39 -11.13 19.16
C LEU A 544 18.93 -10.91 19.57
N LEU A 545 18.45 -11.56 20.62
CA LEU A 545 17.10 -11.36 21.15
C LEU A 545 16.93 -9.95 21.74
N PHE A 546 17.91 -9.47 22.49
CA PHE A 546 17.91 -8.08 22.97
C PHE A 546 17.78 -7.09 21.80
N PHE A 547 18.54 -7.30 20.73
CA PHE A 547 18.42 -6.50 19.51
C PHE A 547 17.03 -6.60 18.85
N PHE A 548 16.45 -7.79 18.74
CA PHE A 548 15.13 -7.97 18.11
C PHE A 548 13.99 -7.33 18.91
N MET A 549 14.05 -7.35 20.24
CA MET A 549 12.99 -6.78 21.07
C MET A 549 12.92 -5.25 20.96
N ASP A 550 14.06 -4.57 20.76
CA ASP A 550 14.09 -3.13 20.58
C ASP A 550 13.71 -2.70 19.14
N ALA A 551 14.16 -3.46 18.13
CA ALA A 551 14.05 -3.03 16.73
C ALA A 551 12.81 -3.60 15.99
N PHE A 552 12.49 -4.88 16.18
CA PHE A 552 11.38 -5.55 15.47
C PHE A 552 10.98 -6.87 16.15
N PRO A 553 10.05 -6.84 17.14
CA PRO A 553 9.71 -7.98 18.00
C PRO A 553 9.20 -9.22 17.25
N GLU A 554 8.57 -9.04 16.09
CA GLU A 554 8.03 -10.14 15.26
C GLU A 554 9.11 -11.11 14.76
N ALA A 555 10.39 -10.70 14.76
CA ALA A 555 11.50 -11.52 14.27
C ALA A 555 11.70 -12.85 14.98
N ILE A 556 11.33 -12.94 16.25
CA ILE A 556 11.53 -14.15 17.05
C ILE A 556 10.77 -15.35 16.47
N ASN A 557 9.66 -15.07 15.78
CA ASN A 557 8.76 -16.06 15.18
C ASN A 557 9.06 -16.33 13.69
N PHE A 558 10.19 -15.85 13.17
CA PHE A 558 10.59 -16.10 11.79
C PHE A 558 10.64 -17.60 11.47
N ARG A 559 10.10 -17.96 10.30
CA ARG A 559 10.04 -19.33 9.80
C ARG A 559 11.07 -19.52 8.69
N GLU A 560 11.97 -20.49 8.87
CA GLU A 560 12.99 -20.82 7.87
C GLU A 560 12.33 -21.24 6.54
N PRO A 561 12.65 -20.64 5.38
CA PRO A 561 11.97 -20.94 4.12
C PRO A 561 12.08 -22.39 3.66
N SER A 562 13.13 -23.12 4.04
CA SER A 562 13.32 -24.54 3.70
C SER A 562 12.39 -25.45 4.49
N SER A 563 12.36 -25.32 5.82
CA SER A 563 11.70 -26.27 6.74
C SER A 563 10.41 -25.74 7.39
N GLY A 564 10.22 -24.43 7.40
CA GLY A 564 9.17 -23.74 8.16
C GLY A 564 9.44 -23.69 9.67
N ASN A 565 10.60 -24.15 10.14
CA ASN A 565 10.98 -24.16 11.55
C ASN A 565 11.30 -22.74 12.04
N THR A 566 10.89 -22.45 13.28
CA THR A 566 11.30 -21.24 14.02
C THR A 566 12.51 -21.51 14.92
N ALA A 567 13.06 -20.46 15.54
CA ALA A 567 14.12 -20.61 16.56
C ALA A 567 13.69 -21.58 17.68
N LEU A 568 12.43 -21.52 18.10
CA LEU A 568 11.86 -22.40 19.13
C LEU A 568 11.82 -23.87 18.68
N HIS A 569 11.49 -24.16 17.42
CA HIS A 569 11.53 -25.53 16.89
C HIS A 569 12.94 -26.15 17.01
N TYR A 570 13.97 -25.40 16.60
CA TYR A 570 15.35 -25.87 16.69
C TYR A 570 15.79 -26.03 18.15
N ALA A 571 15.50 -25.07 19.03
CA ALA A 571 15.84 -25.16 20.43
C ALA A 571 15.22 -26.39 21.10
N CYS A 572 13.95 -26.68 20.80
CA CYS A 572 13.22 -27.86 21.30
C CYS A 572 13.78 -29.18 20.76
N GLN A 573 14.16 -29.23 19.48
CA GLN A 573 14.78 -30.42 18.89
C GLN A 573 16.18 -30.69 19.50
N ILE A 574 16.96 -29.64 19.71
CA ILE A 574 18.35 -29.72 20.16
C ILE A 574 18.46 -30.07 21.64
N GLY A 575 17.46 -29.70 22.47
CA GLY A 575 17.47 -30.01 23.90
C GLY A 575 18.01 -28.91 24.80
N CYS A 576 18.08 -27.65 24.35
CA CYS A 576 18.61 -26.55 25.16
C CYS A 576 17.49 -25.84 25.94
N SER A 577 17.21 -26.29 27.17
CA SER A 577 16.13 -25.74 28.01
C SER A 577 16.27 -24.25 28.29
N GLU A 578 17.48 -23.75 28.53
CA GLU A 578 17.76 -22.33 28.80
C GLU A 578 17.43 -21.45 27.59
N THR A 579 17.72 -21.93 26.38
CA THR A 579 17.39 -21.20 25.15
C THR A 579 15.90 -21.27 24.85
N VAL A 580 15.23 -22.39 25.16
CA VAL A 580 13.76 -22.49 25.05
C VAL A 580 13.09 -21.51 26.01
N GLU A 581 13.51 -21.47 27.28
CA GLU A 581 12.99 -20.54 28.28
C GLU A 581 13.17 -19.09 27.82
N LEU A 582 14.38 -18.72 27.41
CA LEU A 582 14.67 -17.36 26.92
C LEU A 582 13.82 -17.00 25.68
N LEU A 583 13.62 -17.92 24.73
CA LEU A 583 12.78 -17.66 23.56
C LEU A 583 11.30 -17.48 23.93
N LEU A 584 10.79 -18.30 24.85
CA LEU A 584 9.41 -18.21 25.34
C LEU A 584 9.15 -16.89 26.10
N GLU A 585 10.08 -16.50 26.97
CA GLU A 585 10.05 -15.22 27.69
C GLU A 585 9.98 -14.01 26.75
N ASN A 586 10.64 -14.09 25.59
CA ASN A 586 10.69 -13.01 24.59
C ASN A 586 9.61 -13.14 23.49
N GLY A 587 8.54 -13.93 23.72
CA GLY A 587 7.36 -13.93 22.84
C GLY A 587 7.39 -14.95 21.69
N ALA A 588 8.19 -16.02 21.80
CA ALA A 588 8.12 -17.12 20.85
C ALA A 588 6.77 -17.86 20.94
N LEU A 589 6.12 -18.07 19.79
CA LEU A 589 4.82 -18.72 19.66
C LEU A 589 4.94 -20.24 19.86
N VAL A 590 4.36 -20.73 20.96
CA VAL A 590 4.42 -22.13 21.44
C VAL A 590 3.82 -23.15 20.46
N ASN A 591 2.73 -22.78 19.77
CA ASN A 591 1.94 -23.69 18.91
C ASN A 591 2.21 -23.49 17.41
N THR A 592 3.31 -22.83 17.04
CA THR A 592 3.64 -22.61 15.62
C THR A 592 3.86 -23.94 14.91
N LYS A 593 3.24 -24.17 13.75
CA LYS A 593 3.49 -25.39 12.95
C LYS A 593 4.58 -25.17 11.90
N ASN A 594 5.49 -26.12 11.72
CA ASN A 594 6.44 -26.13 10.59
C ASN A 594 5.80 -26.71 9.30
N LYS A 595 6.57 -26.90 8.23
CA LYS A 595 6.02 -27.44 6.96
C LYS A 595 5.49 -28.87 7.06
N CYS A 596 5.94 -29.64 8.04
CA CYS A 596 5.44 -31.00 8.30
C CYS A 596 4.19 -30.98 9.20
N GLY A 597 3.73 -29.81 9.65
CA GLY A 597 2.65 -29.68 10.63
C GLY A 597 3.10 -29.91 12.07
N HIS A 598 4.41 -30.12 12.33
CA HIS A 598 4.91 -30.34 13.69
C HIS A 598 4.99 -29.02 14.46
N THR A 599 4.59 -29.05 15.73
CA THR A 599 4.79 -27.96 16.69
C THR A 599 6.14 -28.10 17.40
N PRO A 600 6.65 -27.06 18.10
CA PRO A 600 7.82 -27.18 18.97
C PRO A 600 7.68 -28.29 20.01
N PHE A 601 6.46 -28.49 20.55
CA PHE A 601 6.15 -29.58 21.47
C PHE A 601 6.33 -30.95 20.81
N PHE A 602 5.82 -31.12 19.59
CA PHE A 602 5.99 -32.35 18.82
C PHE A 602 7.48 -32.71 18.65
N LEU A 603 8.34 -31.73 18.33
CA LEU A 603 9.78 -31.95 18.19
C LEU A 603 10.48 -32.27 19.52
N ALA A 604 10.07 -31.63 20.62
CA ALA A 604 10.60 -31.91 21.95
C ALA A 604 10.27 -33.34 22.41
N VAL A 605 9.04 -33.78 22.14
CA VAL A 605 8.55 -35.13 22.43
C VAL A 605 9.28 -36.17 21.60
N GLN A 606 9.40 -35.97 20.28
CA GLN A 606 10.13 -36.86 19.38
C GLN A 606 11.61 -37.02 19.78
N SER A 607 12.18 -35.96 20.37
CA SER A 607 13.58 -35.93 20.82
C SER A 607 13.76 -36.35 22.29
N TYR A 608 12.69 -36.75 22.99
CA TYR A 608 12.67 -37.21 24.38
C TYR A 608 13.14 -36.20 25.44
N HIS A 609 13.01 -34.88 25.19
CA HIS A 609 13.47 -33.84 26.11
C HIS A 609 12.44 -33.52 27.21
N ARG A 610 12.42 -34.33 28.28
CA ARG A 610 11.47 -34.23 29.42
C ARG A 610 11.30 -32.81 29.99
N ASN A 611 12.40 -32.10 30.24
CA ASN A 611 12.35 -30.76 30.83
C ASN A 611 11.76 -29.72 29.88
N ILE A 612 12.02 -29.86 28.57
CA ILE A 612 11.43 -28.98 27.55
C ILE A 612 9.95 -29.27 27.38
N CYS A 613 9.54 -30.54 27.42
CA CYS A 613 8.11 -30.90 27.41
C CYS A 613 7.37 -30.30 28.60
N LYS A 614 7.95 -30.36 29.82
CA LYS A 614 7.39 -29.68 31.00
C LYS A 614 7.24 -28.18 30.76
N LEU A 615 8.30 -27.54 30.29
CA LEU A 615 8.32 -26.10 30.01
C LEU A 615 7.26 -25.72 28.97
N LEU A 616 7.12 -26.45 27.86
CA LEU A 616 6.11 -26.13 26.84
C LEU A 616 4.67 -26.32 27.34
N ILE A 617 4.40 -27.35 28.17
CA ILE A 617 3.10 -27.55 28.83
C ILE A 617 2.81 -26.39 29.79
N GLU A 618 3.83 -26.00 30.55
CA GLU A 618 3.81 -24.86 31.45
C GLU A 618 3.50 -23.53 30.74
N TRP A 619 3.84 -23.42 29.46
CA TRP A 619 3.55 -22.26 28.62
C TRP A 619 2.27 -22.41 27.78
N GLY A 620 1.47 -23.45 28.03
CA GLY A 620 0.15 -23.62 27.41
C GLY A 620 0.19 -24.22 25.99
N CYS A 621 1.13 -25.12 25.70
CA CYS A 621 1.13 -25.82 24.41
C CYS A 621 -0.14 -26.67 24.21
N ASP A 622 -0.67 -26.71 23.00
CA ASP A 622 -1.77 -27.60 22.66
C ASP A 622 -1.24 -29.04 22.46
N LEU A 623 -1.69 -29.95 23.32
CA LEU A 623 -1.31 -31.37 23.29
C LEU A 623 -2.08 -32.16 22.24
N HIS A 624 -3.20 -31.63 21.75
CA HIS A 624 -4.09 -32.27 20.78
C HIS A 624 -3.82 -31.82 19.35
N ASP A 625 -2.83 -30.94 19.18
CA ASP A 625 -2.47 -30.39 17.90
C ASP A 625 -1.92 -31.48 16.97
N LYS A 626 -2.51 -31.59 15.78
CA LYS A 626 -2.20 -32.64 14.81
C LYS A 626 -1.22 -32.15 13.75
N ASP A 627 -0.33 -33.07 13.37
CA ASP A 627 0.56 -32.91 12.21
C ASP A 627 -0.18 -33.14 10.87
N ASN A 628 0.54 -33.04 9.75
CA ASN A 628 -0.02 -33.26 8.42
C ASN A 628 -0.47 -34.71 8.17
N ARG A 629 -0.12 -35.66 9.07
CA ARG A 629 -0.55 -37.07 9.03
C ARG A 629 -1.71 -37.33 9.99
N ASN A 630 -2.32 -36.28 10.55
CA ASN A 630 -3.37 -36.34 11.56
C ASN A 630 -2.95 -37.05 12.86
N GLN A 631 -1.65 -37.08 13.17
CA GLN A 631 -1.09 -37.65 14.40
C GLN A 631 -0.83 -36.54 15.42
N THR A 632 -1.17 -36.78 16.69
CA THR A 632 -0.75 -35.91 17.79
C THR A 632 0.67 -36.26 18.24
N ALA A 633 1.34 -35.34 18.93
CA ALA A 633 2.66 -35.62 19.51
C ALA A 633 2.64 -36.87 20.42
N MET A 634 1.52 -37.12 21.11
CA MET A 634 1.33 -38.25 22.02
C MET A 634 1.19 -39.60 21.30
N ASP A 635 0.67 -39.61 20.06
CA ASP A 635 0.50 -40.82 19.26
C ASP A 635 1.84 -41.37 18.74
N VAL A 636 2.84 -40.48 18.59
CA VAL A 636 4.17 -40.82 18.07
C VAL A 636 5.10 -41.34 19.19
N ILE A 637 4.74 -41.13 20.45
CA ILE A 637 5.54 -41.58 21.61
C ILE A 637 5.52 -43.11 21.70
N ARG A 638 6.69 -43.73 21.51
CA ARG A 638 6.87 -45.18 21.76
C ARG A 638 7.18 -45.52 23.22
N ASN A 639 7.62 -44.54 24.00
CA ASN A 639 8.02 -44.73 25.40
C ASN A 639 6.85 -44.38 26.34
N GLU A 640 6.24 -45.40 26.93
CA GLU A 640 5.11 -45.25 27.87
C GLU A 640 5.48 -44.43 29.12
N GLU A 641 6.73 -44.45 29.60
CA GLU A 641 7.14 -43.62 30.73
C GLU A 641 7.08 -42.12 30.40
N MET A 642 7.54 -41.75 29.20
CA MET A 642 7.49 -40.37 28.72
C MET A 642 6.03 -39.91 28.56
N LYS A 643 5.19 -40.79 28.04
CA LYS A 643 3.76 -40.56 27.87
C LYS A 643 3.07 -40.32 29.20
N ASN A 644 3.28 -41.21 30.18
CA ASN A 644 2.74 -41.09 31.53
C ASN A 644 3.27 -39.86 32.26
N PHE A 645 4.53 -39.48 32.05
CA PHE A 645 5.12 -38.27 32.60
C PHE A 645 4.46 -36.99 32.07
N ILE A 646 4.21 -36.90 30.75
CA ILE A 646 3.52 -35.76 30.14
C ILE A 646 2.07 -35.67 30.66
N ILE A 647 1.35 -36.79 30.70
CA ILE A 647 -0.03 -36.85 31.21
C ILE A 647 -0.07 -36.45 32.70
N GLY A 648 0.86 -36.95 33.51
CA GLY A 648 1.02 -36.58 34.91
C GLY A 648 1.28 -35.09 35.10
N HIS A 649 2.18 -34.48 34.32
CA HIS A 649 2.47 -33.05 34.43
C HIS A 649 1.32 -32.17 33.93
N SER A 650 0.66 -32.58 32.84
CA SER A 650 -0.52 -31.90 32.30
C SER A 650 -1.69 -31.93 33.29
N SER A 651 -1.98 -33.08 33.90
CA SER A 651 -3.01 -33.20 34.94
C SER A 651 -2.67 -32.38 36.18
N PHE A 652 -1.40 -32.28 36.58
CA PHE A 652 -0.95 -31.39 37.65
C PHE A 652 -1.24 -29.91 37.32
N CYS A 653 -0.88 -29.44 36.12
CA CYS A 653 -1.15 -28.07 35.68
C CYS A 653 -2.66 -27.80 35.63
N SER A 654 -3.46 -28.71 35.08
CA SER A 654 -4.93 -28.60 35.05
C SER A 654 -5.55 -28.56 36.45
N SER A 655 -5.05 -29.38 37.38
CA SER A 655 -5.48 -29.38 38.79
C SER A 655 -5.14 -28.08 39.50
N MET A 656 -4.00 -27.47 39.15
CA MET A 656 -3.60 -26.16 39.67
C MET A 656 -4.52 -25.05 39.13
N VAL A 657 -4.82 -25.03 37.82
CA VAL A 657 -5.78 -24.11 37.21
C VAL A 657 -7.13 -24.17 37.95
N LYS A 658 -7.67 -25.38 38.15
CA LYS A 658 -8.95 -25.56 38.85
C LYS A 658 -8.92 -25.01 40.27
N SER A 659 -7.87 -25.30 41.05
CA SER A 659 -7.76 -24.80 42.42
C SER A 659 -7.62 -23.29 42.50
N VAL A 660 -6.90 -22.68 41.56
CA VAL A 660 -6.75 -21.22 41.49
C VAL A 660 -8.06 -20.55 41.10
N LEU A 661 -8.82 -21.11 40.15
CA LEU A 661 -10.15 -20.60 39.80
C LEU A 661 -11.16 -20.71 40.97
N GLU A 662 -11.00 -21.72 41.83
CA GLU A 662 -11.75 -21.87 43.08
C GLU A 662 -11.23 -20.96 44.22
N GLY A 663 -10.21 -20.14 43.98
CA GLY A 663 -9.60 -19.23 44.98
C GLY A 663 -8.70 -19.91 46.01
N LYS A 664 -8.31 -21.18 45.80
CA LYS A 664 -7.46 -21.94 46.74
C LYS A 664 -5.98 -21.79 46.38
N MET A 665 -5.31 -20.89 47.10
CA MET A 665 -3.90 -20.53 46.87
C MET A 665 -2.88 -21.51 47.45
N GLU A 666 -3.32 -22.49 48.26
CA GLU A 666 -2.47 -23.49 48.92
C GLU A 666 -1.56 -24.25 47.93
N LYS A 667 -2.08 -24.62 46.75
CA LYS A 667 -1.28 -25.31 45.72
C LYS A 667 -0.21 -24.41 45.12
N VAL A 668 -0.49 -23.12 44.95
CA VAL A 668 0.47 -22.15 44.42
C VAL A 668 1.58 -21.91 45.45
N GLN A 669 1.21 -21.73 46.72
CA GLN A 669 2.16 -21.63 47.83
C GLN A 669 3.05 -22.87 47.92
N MET A 670 2.48 -24.09 47.84
CA MET A 670 3.24 -25.34 47.82
C MET A 670 4.26 -25.37 46.67
N VAL A 671 3.90 -24.89 45.47
CA VAL A 671 4.83 -24.83 44.33
C VAL A 671 6.01 -23.90 44.64
N VAL A 672 5.75 -22.72 45.22
CA VAL A 672 6.78 -21.74 45.57
C VAL A 672 7.67 -22.26 46.70
N GLU A 673 7.10 -22.84 47.76
CA GLU A 673 7.83 -23.44 48.88
C GLU A 673 8.73 -24.61 48.44
N ARG A 674 8.21 -25.51 47.59
CA ARG A 674 9.02 -26.60 47.04
C ARG A 674 10.13 -26.09 46.14
N HIS A 675 9.88 -25.02 45.38
CA HIS A 675 10.92 -24.38 44.57
C HIS A 675 12.04 -23.79 45.46
N LYS A 676 11.70 -23.17 46.60
CA LYS A 676 12.68 -22.71 47.60
C LYS A 676 13.53 -23.87 48.16
N GLN A 677 12.92 -25.02 48.38
CA GLN A 677 13.60 -26.25 48.86
C GLN A 677 14.42 -26.96 47.76
N GLY A 678 14.48 -26.42 46.54
CA GLY A 678 15.21 -26.98 45.40
C GLY A 678 14.46 -28.06 44.62
N ASN A 679 13.22 -28.39 45.01
CA ASN A 679 12.36 -29.33 44.28
C ASN A 679 11.50 -28.58 43.25
N LYS A 680 12.00 -28.52 42.01
CA LYS A 680 11.34 -27.82 40.89
C LYS A 680 10.13 -28.59 40.35
N LEU A 681 8.96 -28.36 40.97
CA LEU A 681 7.67 -28.83 40.45
C LEU A 681 7.35 -28.19 39.09
N LEU A 682 7.52 -26.87 38.99
CA LEU A 682 7.57 -26.13 37.73
C LEU A 682 9.03 -25.89 37.33
N GLN A 683 9.35 -25.97 36.04
CA GLN A 683 10.70 -25.66 35.55
C GLN A 683 11.04 -24.19 35.74
N SER A 684 10.07 -23.31 35.47
CA SER A 684 10.19 -21.86 35.65
C SER A 684 9.05 -21.33 36.50
N LEU A 685 9.36 -20.44 37.46
CA LEU A 685 8.33 -19.69 38.20
C LEU A 685 7.63 -18.64 37.33
N GLN A 686 8.18 -18.34 36.15
CA GLN A 686 7.56 -17.48 35.13
C GLN A 686 6.61 -18.25 34.19
N SER A 687 6.39 -19.54 34.44
CA SER A 687 5.43 -20.38 33.72
C SER A 687 4.04 -19.73 33.64
N ARG A 688 3.39 -19.87 32.49
CA ARG A 688 2.05 -19.32 32.15
C ARG A 688 0.93 -20.37 32.23
N CYS A 689 1.10 -21.37 33.08
CA CYS A 689 0.24 -22.56 33.13
C CYS A 689 -1.18 -22.29 33.62
N ILE A 690 -1.48 -21.08 34.12
CA ILE A 690 -2.79 -20.73 34.69
C ILE A 690 -3.54 -19.85 33.70
N ASP A 691 -4.17 -20.47 32.70
CA ASP A 691 -4.90 -19.76 31.63
C ASP A 691 -4.06 -18.64 30.97
N GLY A 692 -2.77 -18.93 30.74
CA GLY A 692 -1.82 -17.98 30.17
C GLY A 692 -1.25 -16.94 31.15
N SER A 693 -1.66 -16.96 32.42
CA SER A 693 -1.16 -16.10 33.50
C SER A 693 -0.03 -16.78 34.29
N THR A 694 0.91 -15.98 34.80
CA THR A 694 1.98 -16.49 35.69
C THR A 694 1.57 -16.50 37.15
N LEU A 695 2.34 -17.19 38.00
CA LEU A 695 2.10 -17.24 39.44
C LEU A 695 2.03 -15.83 40.06
N LEU A 696 2.84 -14.89 39.54
CA LEU A 696 2.85 -13.50 39.99
C LEU A 696 1.55 -12.76 39.63
N HIS A 697 0.99 -12.98 38.43
CA HIS A 697 -0.29 -12.39 38.03
C HIS A 697 -1.44 -12.88 38.91
N VAL A 698 -1.44 -14.19 39.22
CA VAL A 698 -2.47 -14.80 40.06
C VAL A 698 -2.36 -14.27 41.49
N ALA A 699 -1.14 -14.22 42.06
CA ALA A 699 -0.92 -13.65 43.38
C ALA A 699 -1.35 -12.17 43.44
N ALA A 700 -1.08 -11.40 42.38
CA ALA A 700 -1.51 -10.00 42.26
C ALA A 700 -3.04 -9.85 42.13
N TYR A 701 -3.71 -10.76 41.43
CA TYR A 701 -5.17 -10.75 41.28
C TYR A 701 -5.91 -11.06 42.58
N PHE A 702 -5.41 -12.01 43.38
CA PHE A 702 -5.99 -12.38 44.67
C PHE A 702 -5.48 -11.51 45.84
N GLY A 703 -4.48 -10.65 45.61
CA GLY A 703 -3.92 -9.78 46.65
C GLY A 703 -3.05 -10.51 47.68
N GLU A 704 -2.45 -11.64 47.31
CA GLU A 704 -1.58 -12.48 48.15
C GLU A 704 -0.18 -11.87 48.30
N ARG A 705 -0.06 -10.84 49.13
CA ARG A 705 1.15 -10.01 49.24
C ARG A 705 2.39 -10.77 49.70
N ASP A 706 2.23 -11.74 50.59
CA ASP A 706 3.36 -12.52 51.07
C ASP A 706 3.90 -13.44 49.97
N LEU A 707 3.02 -14.09 49.21
CA LEU A 707 3.40 -14.86 48.02
C LEU A 707 4.09 -13.99 46.96
N ILE A 708 3.63 -12.75 46.75
CA ILE A 708 4.28 -11.80 45.83
C ILE A 708 5.70 -11.48 46.29
N LYS A 709 5.91 -11.16 47.57
CA LYS A 709 7.26 -10.92 48.12
C LYS A 709 8.15 -12.13 47.89
N GLU A 710 7.65 -13.33 48.21
CA GLU A 710 8.41 -14.55 48.03
C GLU A 710 8.81 -14.82 46.58
N LEU A 711 7.92 -14.58 45.62
CA LEU A 711 8.21 -14.72 44.20
C LEU A 711 9.27 -13.71 43.74
N LEU A 712 9.17 -12.45 44.19
CA LEU A 712 10.12 -11.39 43.84
C LEU A 712 11.49 -11.60 44.50
N ASP A 713 11.54 -12.11 45.73
CA ASP A 713 12.76 -12.52 46.43
C ASP A 713 13.47 -13.68 45.71
N LEU A 714 12.70 -14.56 45.05
CA LEU A 714 13.20 -15.60 44.15
C LEU A 714 13.66 -15.06 42.78
N LYS A 715 13.76 -13.73 42.63
CA LYS A 715 14.18 -13.03 41.40
C LYS A 715 13.26 -13.27 40.20
N VAL A 716 11.97 -13.55 40.43
CA VAL A 716 10.97 -13.49 39.37
C VAL A 716 10.88 -12.05 38.89
N ASN A 717 10.99 -11.82 37.59
CA ASN A 717 10.90 -10.48 37.03
C ASN A 717 9.50 -9.89 37.32
N VAL A 718 9.46 -8.68 37.87
CA VAL A 718 8.21 -8.00 38.25
C VAL A 718 7.36 -7.62 37.03
N ASN A 719 8.01 -7.38 35.88
CA ASN A 719 7.38 -7.00 34.61
C ASN A 719 7.21 -8.21 33.68
N VAL A 720 7.09 -9.42 34.23
CA VAL A 720 6.74 -10.61 33.44
C VAL A 720 5.38 -10.41 32.79
N LEU A 721 5.26 -10.82 31.53
CA LEU A 721 4.06 -10.68 30.74
C LEU A 721 3.22 -11.96 30.78
N ASP A 722 1.89 -11.82 30.78
CA ASP A 722 0.94 -12.90 30.52
C ASP A 722 0.71 -13.13 29.00
N TYR A 723 -0.21 -14.02 28.64
CA TYR A 723 -0.57 -14.29 27.24
C TYR A 723 -1.19 -13.11 26.48
N LYS A 724 -1.66 -12.08 27.19
CA LYS A 724 -2.18 -10.82 26.63
C LYS A 724 -1.12 -9.72 26.60
N GLY A 725 0.10 -10.01 27.03
CA GLY A 725 1.15 -9.00 27.14
C GLY A 725 0.98 -8.08 28.36
N ALA A 726 0.08 -8.40 29.28
CA ALA A 726 -0.15 -7.61 30.49
C ALA A 726 0.85 -8.00 31.59
N THR A 727 1.22 -7.04 32.44
CA THR A 727 2.05 -7.27 33.64
C THR A 727 1.20 -7.59 34.86
N ALA A 728 1.82 -8.05 35.95
CA ALA A 728 1.12 -8.28 37.22
C ALA A 728 0.37 -7.02 37.74
N LEU A 729 0.91 -5.82 37.45
CA LEU A 729 0.29 -4.54 37.79
C LEU A 729 -1.09 -4.36 37.13
N HIS A 730 -1.29 -4.89 35.93
CA HIS A 730 -2.58 -4.82 35.22
C HIS A 730 -3.67 -5.68 35.86
N ARG A 731 -3.30 -6.63 36.74
CA ARG A 731 -4.23 -7.59 37.36
C ARG A 731 -4.55 -7.24 38.82
N CYS A 732 -3.91 -6.22 39.38
CA CYS A 732 -4.12 -5.82 40.77
C CYS A 732 -5.53 -5.27 41.02
N ARG A 733 -6.04 -5.55 42.22
CA ARG A 733 -7.33 -5.02 42.70
C ARG A 733 -7.22 -4.16 43.96
N ASP A 734 -6.11 -4.28 44.70
CA ASP A 734 -5.90 -3.57 45.95
C ASP A 734 -4.65 -2.67 45.94
N LYS A 735 -4.79 -1.50 46.57
CA LYS A 735 -3.76 -0.45 46.57
C LYS A 735 -2.44 -0.92 47.17
N LYS A 736 -2.51 -1.78 48.19
CA LYS A 736 -1.34 -2.30 48.90
C LYS A 736 -0.51 -3.24 48.01
N THR A 737 -1.14 -4.03 47.14
CA THR A 737 -0.42 -4.86 46.17
C THR A 737 0.19 -4.03 45.05
N VAL A 738 -0.50 -2.99 44.58
CA VAL A 738 0.07 -2.00 43.63
C VAL A 738 1.33 -1.35 44.22
N GLN A 739 1.26 -0.89 45.47
CA GLN A 739 2.40 -0.32 46.20
C GLN A 739 3.57 -1.30 46.30
N LEU A 740 3.28 -2.56 46.60
CA LEU A 740 4.28 -3.62 46.68
C LEU A 740 4.97 -3.80 45.33
N LEU A 741 4.24 -4.03 44.25
CA LEU A 741 4.83 -4.24 42.91
C LEU A 741 5.66 -3.03 42.44
N LEU A 742 5.17 -1.81 42.67
CA LEU A 742 5.92 -0.59 42.34
C LEU A 742 7.21 -0.45 43.16
N SER A 743 7.19 -0.86 44.44
CA SER A 743 8.41 -0.85 45.29
C SER A 743 9.51 -1.80 44.79
N TYR A 744 9.14 -2.85 44.05
CA TYR A 744 10.05 -3.79 43.40
C TYR A 744 10.37 -3.41 41.93
N GLY A 745 9.95 -2.22 41.47
CA GLY A 745 10.30 -1.70 40.15
C GLY A 745 9.34 -2.08 39.01
N ALA A 746 8.07 -2.35 39.32
CA ALA A 746 7.05 -2.51 38.28
C ALA A 746 6.92 -1.25 37.41
N ASP A 747 6.88 -1.42 36.09
CA ASP A 747 6.69 -0.31 35.16
C ASP A 747 5.20 0.06 35.07
N ILE A 748 4.89 1.30 35.42
CA ILE A 748 3.52 1.84 35.40
C ILE A 748 3.01 2.13 33.98
N ASN A 749 3.92 2.39 33.04
CA ASN A 749 3.61 2.80 31.68
C ASN A 749 3.60 1.63 30.69
N TRP A 750 3.79 0.40 31.17
CA TRP A 750 3.73 -0.78 30.32
C TRP A 750 2.34 -0.94 29.69
N ILE A 751 2.30 -1.37 28.42
CA ILE A 751 1.08 -1.61 27.66
C ILE A 751 0.94 -3.08 27.28
N ASP A 752 -0.29 -3.59 27.34
CA ASP A 752 -0.62 -4.93 26.86
C ASP A 752 -0.69 -5.00 25.31
N PHE A 753 -1.00 -6.18 24.77
CA PHE A 753 -1.14 -6.37 23.32
C PHE A 753 -2.30 -5.59 22.70
N ASP A 754 -3.25 -5.09 23.47
CA ASP A 754 -4.32 -4.20 23.01
C ASP A 754 -3.92 -2.71 23.15
N GLY A 755 -2.71 -2.43 23.66
CA GLY A 755 -2.19 -1.10 23.93
C GLY A 755 -2.73 -0.49 25.24
N ASN A 756 -3.41 -1.27 26.08
CA ASN A 756 -3.94 -0.78 27.34
C ASN A 756 -2.85 -0.76 28.41
N SER A 757 -2.73 0.35 29.11
CA SER A 757 -1.96 0.42 30.36
C SER A 757 -2.76 -0.08 31.57
N ALA A 758 -2.11 -0.23 32.73
CA ALA A 758 -2.79 -0.58 33.98
C ALA A 758 -3.95 0.40 34.31
N LEU A 759 -3.78 1.69 33.98
CA LEU A 759 -4.84 2.70 34.11
C LEU A 759 -6.03 2.43 33.19
N HIS A 760 -5.82 2.05 31.93
CA HIS A 760 -6.92 1.68 31.02
C HIS A 760 -7.70 0.49 31.57
N LYS A 761 -7.00 -0.51 32.09
CA LYS A 761 -7.62 -1.72 32.62
C LYS A 761 -8.51 -1.40 33.82
N LEU A 762 -7.97 -0.66 34.79
CA LEU A 762 -8.75 -0.18 35.94
C LEU A 762 -9.87 0.78 35.54
N SER A 763 -9.76 1.47 34.40
CA SER A 763 -10.79 2.36 33.83
C SER A 763 -11.97 1.61 33.23
N TYR A 764 -11.74 0.39 32.74
CA TYR A 764 -12.70 -0.43 32.01
C TYR A 764 -13.39 -1.50 32.88
N GLU A 765 -12.79 -1.96 33.98
CA GLU A 765 -13.39 -3.03 34.80
C GLU A 765 -14.70 -2.59 35.49
N ALA A 766 -15.72 -3.45 35.49
CA ALA A 766 -17.09 -3.08 35.86
C ALA A 766 -17.38 -2.99 37.38
N THR A 767 -16.39 -3.23 38.23
CA THR A 767 -16.54 -3.29 39.68
C THR A 767 -16.28 -1.93 40.31
N GLY A 768 -17.32 -1.25 40.81
CA GLY A 768 -17.19 0.00 41.58
C GLY A 768 -16.66 -0.22 43.01
N GLU A 769 -15.75 -1.18 43.20
CA GLU A 769 -15.21 -1.49 44.52
C GLU A 769 -14.31 -0.35 45.01
N LYS A 770 -14.50 0.06 46.27
CA LYS A 770 -13.73 1.14 46.90
C LYS A 770 -12.21 0.93 46.79
N ASP A 771 -11.76 -0.32 46.85
CA ASP A 771 -10.36 -0.69 46.74
C ASP A 771 -9.78 -0.39 45.34
N GLN A 772 -10.58 -0.49 44.27
CA GLN A 772 -10.15 -0.15 42.91
C GLN A 772 -10.05 1.36 42.69
N LEU A 773 -10.95 2.15 43.30
CA LEU A 773 -10.87 3.61 43.28
C LEU A 773 -9.62 4.10 44.02
N ASP A 774 -9.31 3.49 45.17
CA ASP A 774 -8.07 3.75 45.92
C ASP A 774 -6.82 3.38 45.12
N CYS A 775 -6.86 2.29 44.32
CA CYS A 775 -5.78 1.94 43.38
C CYS A 775 -5.62 3.00 42.29
N LEU A 776 -6.72 3.41 41.68
CA LEU A 776 -6.74 4.34 40.57
C LEU A 776 -6.22 5.72 41.01
N GLN A 777 -6.69 6.23 42.15
CA GLN A 777 -6.18 7.46 42.74
C GLN A 777 -4.68 7.36 43.04
N PHE A 778 -4.21 6.20 43.51
CA PHE A 778 -2.80 6.00 43.76
C PHE A 778 -1.97 5.97 42.47
N LEU A 779 -2.43 5.31 41.39
CA LEU A 779 -1.72 5.32 40.10
C LEU A 779 -1.70 6.70 39.45
N LEU A 780 -2.79 7.48 39.56
CA LEU A 780 -2.86 8.87 39.09
C LEU A 780 -1.93 9.82 39.86
N SER A 781 -1.55 9.47 41.11
CA SER A 781 -0.57 10.26 41.87
C SER A 781 0.84 10.19 41.27
N PHE A 782 1.12 9.16 40.47
CA PHE A 782 2.30 9.10 39.62
C PHE A 782 1.98 9.79 38.30
N LYS A 783 2.92 10.58 37.75
CA LYS A 783 2.77 11.18 36.41
C LYS A 783 2.80 10.09 35.34
N SER A 784 1.69 9.37 35.15
CA SER A 784 1.53 8.42 34.05
C SER A 784 1.49 9.20 32.75
N SER A 785 2.26 8.76 31.76
CA SER A 785 2.21 9.35 30.42
C SER A 785 0.83 9.15 29.80
N GLU A 786 0.41 10.09 28.95
CA GLU A 786 -0.81 10.01 28.14
C GLU A 786 -0.67 8.92 27.06
N ILE A 787 -0.94 7.69 27.46
CA ILE A 787 -0.82 6.52 26.60
C ILE A 787 -2.14 6.31 25.87
N TRP A 788 -2.06 6.07 24.56
CA TRP A 788 -3.18 5.70 23.71
C TRP A 788 -3.15 4.20 23.44
N ASN A 789 -4.30 3.54 23.56
CA ASN A 789 -4.40 2.12 23.18
C ASN A 789 -4.48 1.94 21.65
N LYS A 790 -4.46 0.68 21.18
CA LYS A 790 -4.53 0.38 19.73
C LYS A 790 -5.83 0.83 19.06
N LYS A 791 -6.89 1.10 19.83
CA LYS A 791 -8.16 1.67 19.35
C LYS A 791 -8.14 3.21 19.31
N GLY A 792 -7.02 3.84 19.65
CA GLY A 792 -6.89 5.29 19.71
C GLY A 792 -7.69 5.90 20.86
N LEU A 793 -7.83 5.19 21.98
CA LEU A 793 -8.57 5.66 23.16
C LEU A 793 -7.62 5.88 24.35
N LEU A 794 -7.92 6.93 25.12
CA LEU A 794 -7.35 7.24 26.43
C LEU A 794 -8.12 6.54 27.57
N PRO A 795 -7.54 6.43 28.77
CA PRO A 795 -8.22 5.83 29.93
C PRO A 795 -9.57 6.49 30.26
N ILE A 796 -9.65 7.82 30.14
CA ILE A 796 -10.89 8.58 30.38
C ILE A 796 -12.02 8.23 29.40
N GLN A 797 -11.68 7.97 28.13
CA GLN A 797 -12.63 7.53 27.10
C GLN A 797 -13.10 6.09 27.38
N CYS A 798 -12.22 5.21 27.86
CA CYS A 798 -12.61 3.87 28.30
C CYS A 798 -13.55 3.89 29.51
N ALA A 799 -13.34 4.80 30.47
CA ALA A 799 -14.23 4.98 31.61
C ALA A 799 -15.61 5.52 31.18
N ALA A 800 -15.66 6.44 30.22
CA ALA A 800 -16.90 6.96 29.64
C ALA A 800 -17.68 5.87 28.88
N MET A 801 -16.97 5.01 28.16
CA MET A 801 -17.55 3.86 27.45
C MET A 801 -18.26 2.87 28.39
N GLN A 802 -17.83 2.78 29.65
CA GLN A 802 -18.44 1.96 30.70
C GLN A 802 -19.36 2.75 31.65
N GLY A 803 -19.55 4.05 31.40
CA GLY A 803 -20.43 4.91 32.19
C GLY A 803 -19.97 5.22 33.61
N ARG A 804 -18.67 5.09 33.92
CA ARG A 804 -18.15 5.25 35.29
C ARG A 804 -17.80 6.69 35.63
N THR A 805 -18.81 7.46 36.01
CA THR A 805 -18.69 8.89 36.37
C THR A 805 -17.69 9.14 37.50
N GLU A 806 -17.66 8.28 38.52
CA GLU A 806 -16.76 8.39 39.67
C GLU A 806 -15.27 8.33 39.26
N VAL A 807 -14.93 7.50 38.27
CA VAL A 807 -13.55 7.37 37.79
C VAL A 807 -13.16 8.54 36.92
N ILE A 808 -14.07 8.98 36.05
CA ILE A 808 -13.85 10.19 35.25
C ILE A 808 -13.67 11.39 36.19
N GLN A 809 -14.46 11.47 37.25
CA GLN A 809 -14.32 12.49 38.29
C GLN A 809 -12.94 12.42 38.95
N LEU A 810 -12.49 11.25 39.41
CA LEU A 810 -11.16 11.08 40.02
C LEU A 810 -10.01 11.44 39.05
N MET A 811 -10.13 11.13 37.76
CA MET A 811 -9.14 11.51 36.75
C MET A 811 -9.08 13.03 36.51
N LEU A 812 -10.20 13.73 36.72
CA LEU A 812 -10.30 15.18 36.57
C LEU A 812 -10.03 15.93 37.90
N GLU A 813 -10.09 15.23 39.03
CA GLU A 813 -9.75 15.76 40.35
C GLU A 813 -8.23 15.94 40.47
N GLY A 814 -7.74 17.12 40.08
CA GLY A 814 -6.34 17.47 40.26
C GLY A 814 -5.85 18.77 39.61
N ASN A 815 -6.54 19.34 38.62
CA ASN A 815 -6.27 20.69 38.07
C ASN A 815 -7.23 21.02 36.92
N GLU A 816 -7.75 22.26 36.83
CA GLU A 816 -8.47 22.72 35.63
C GLU A 816 -7.61 22.64 34.35
N ASN A 817 -6.28 22.69 34.51
CA ASN A 817 -5.32 22.54 33.42
C ASN A 817 -5.37 21.15 32.80
N VAL A 818 -5.43 20.07 33.60
CA VAL A 818 -5.50 18.69 33.09
C VAL A 818 -6.74 18.49 32.23
N ARG A 819 -7.86 19.10 32.63
CA ARG A 819 -9.09 19.06 31.82
C ARG A 819 -8.91 19.76 30.47
N LYS A 820 -8.39 21.00 30.47
CA LYS A 820 -8.13 21.75 29.23
C LYS A 820 -7.13 21.03 28.33
N ASP A 821 -6.09 20.45 28.92
CA ASP A 821 -5.08 19.66 28.22
C ASP A 821 -5.75 18.43 27.58
N THR A 822 -6.56 17.67 28.32
CA THR A 822 -7.30 16.52 27.76
C THR A 822 -8.28 16.92 26.66
N GLU A 823 -9.01 18.03 26.81
CA GLU A 823 -9.91 18.54 25.76
C GLU A 823 -9.11 18.95 24.51
N GLU A 824 -8.01 19.69 24.67
CA GLU A 824 -7.14 20.11 23.56
C GLU A 824 -6.49 18.92 22.84
N ILE A 825 -6.07 17.90 23.59
CA ILE A 825 -5.53 16.66 23.06
C ILE A 825 -6.58 15.92 22.23
N LEU A 826 -7.80 15.76 22.77
CA LEU A 826 -8.91 15.08 22.11
C LEU A 826 -9.40 15.83 20.85
N LEU A 827 -9.36 17.17 20.87
CA LEU A 827 -9.70 18.02 19.72
C LEU A 827 -8.66 17.91 18.59
N LYS A 828 -7.38 17.71 18.92
CA LYS A 828 -6.30 17.58 17.93
C LYS A 828 -6.21 16.19 17.29
N SER A 829 -6.66 15.14 17.99
CA SER A 829 -6.41 13.75 17.60
C SER A 829 -7.42 13.14 16.60
N GLN A 830 -8.50 13.84 16.23
CA GLN A 830 -9.61 13.30 15.40
C GLN A 830 -10.25 12.01 15.97
N THR A 831 -10.13 11.76 17.28
CA THR A 831 -10.67 10.57 17.96
C THR A 831 -12.05 10.82 18.58
N LEU A 832 -12.85 9.77 18.77
CA LEU A 832 -14.23 9.85 19.29
C LEU A 832 -14.29 10.56 20.66
N SER A 833 -15.21 11.51 20.83
CA SER A 833 -15.36 12.21 22.12
C SER A 833 -15.81 11.25 23.26
N PRO A 834 -15.40 11.49 24.53
CA PRO A 834 -15.88 10.73 25.68
C PRO A 834 -17.42 10.76 25.80
N LEU A 835 -18.01 11.90 25.43
CA LEU A 835 -19.46 12.10 25.41
C LEU A 835 -20.12 11.20 24.35
N TYR A 836 -19.53 11.08 23.15
CA TYR A 836 -19.98 10.16 22.12
C TYR A 836 -19.99 8.71 22.62
N LEU A 837 -18.89 8.26 23.23
CA LEU A 837 -18.74 6.87 23.69
C LEU A 837 -19.73 6.51 24.80
N ALA A 838 -20.02 7.43 25.73
CA ALA A 838 -21.02 7.23 26.77
C ALA A 838 -22.43 7.06 26.18
N VAL A 839 -22.80 7.87 25.19
CA VAL A 839 -24.11 7.78 24.51
C VAL A 839 -24.20 6.49 23.68
N ALA A 840 -23.18 6.18 22.89
CA ALA A 840 -23.14 4.99 22.03
C ALA A 840 -23.25 3.66 22.80
N ASN A 841 -22.85 3.64 24.08
CA ASN A 841 -22.94 2.44 24.93
C ASN A 841 -24.13 2.48 25.90
N GLY A 842 -25.02 3.47 25.76
CA GLY A 842 -26.27 3.56 26.52
C GLY A 842 -26.11 4.09 27.95
N HIS A 843 -25.02 4.80 28.26
CA HIS A 843 -24.76 5.40 29.57
C HIS A 843 -25.19 6.88 29.61
N LEU A 844 -26.50 7.13 29.51
CA LEU A 844 -27.07 8.47 29.41
C LEU A 844 -26.74 9.37 30.62
N GLU A 845 -26.75 8.83 31.84
CA GLU A 845 -26.43 9.61 33.05
C GLU A 845 -24.96 10.06 33.08
N CYS A 846 -24.05 9.22 32.57
CA CYS A 846 -22.65 9.60 32.38
C CYS A 846 -22.52 10.69 31.31
N ALA A 847 -23.28 10.61 30.22
CA ALA A 847 -23.30 11.62 29.17
C ALA A 847 -23.83 12.98 29.67
N LYS A 848 -24.94 12.99 30.42
CA LYS A 848 -25.48 14.19 31.07
C LYS A 848 -24.46 14.82 32.02
N TRP A 849 -23.79 13.99 32.82
CA TRP A 849 -22.75 14.45 33.73
C TRP A 849 -21.56 15.06 32.99
N LEU A 850 -21.06 14.41 31.93
CA LEU A 850 -19.98 14.93 31.08
C LEU A 850 -20.35 16.27 30.44
N ALA A 851 -21.58 16.41 29.92
CA ALA A 851 -22.07 17.67 29.37
C ALA A 851 -22.19 18.78 30.43
N SER A 852 -22.60 18.44 31.66
CA SER A 852 -22.61 19.40 32.79
C SER A 852 -21.20 19.91 33.14
N LYS A 853 -20.18 19.09 32.86
CA LYS A 853 -18.76 19.41 32.97
C LYS A 853 -18.20 19.93 31.65
N SER A 854 -19.00 20.55 30.78
CA SER A 854 -18.62 21.23 29.53
C SER A 854 -17.82 20.41 28.50
N PHE A 855 -17.86 19.07 28.55
CA PHE A 855 -17.40 18.24 27.44
C PHE A 855 -18.36 18.38 26.25
N THR A 856 -17.83 18.57 25.05
CA THR A 856 -18.60 18.74 23.80
C THR A 856 -18.37 17.59 22.82
N LEU A 857 -19.35 17.34 21.95
CA LEU A 857 -19.20 16.44 20.80
C LEU A 857 -18.30 17.06 19.73
N ASN A 858 -17.53 16.25 19.01
CA ASN A 858 -16.79 16.74 17.86
C ASN A 858 -17.75 17.06 16.69
N PRO A 859 -17.33 17.85 15.69
CA PRO A 859 -18.15 18.16 14.52
C PRO A 859 -18.55 16.87 13.76
N GLY A 860 -19.85 16.64 13.57
CA GLY A 860 -20.40 15.48 12.85
C GLY A 860 -20.87 14.32 13.75
N GLU A 861 -20.19 14.08 14.87
CA GLU A 861 -20.47 12.96 15.80
C GLU A 861 -21.91 12.92 16.31
N GLY A 862 -22.48 14.09 16.61
CA GLY A 862 -23.86 14.18 17.11
C GLY A 862 -24.91 13.80 16.08
N VAL A 863 -24.66 14.08 14.79
CA VAL A 863 -25.55 13.71 13.69
C VAL A 863 -25.47 12.20 13.45
N ASP A 864 -24.26 11.65 13.47
CA ASP A 864 -24.02 10.22 13.31
C ASP A 864 -24.70 9.40 14.41
N LEU A 865 -24.59 9.82 15.69
CA LEU A 865 -25.29 9.18 16.81
C LEU A 865 -26.80 9.21 16.67
N MET A 866 -27.37 10.35 16.27
CA MET A 866 -28.81 10.46 16.06
C MET A 866 -29.27 9.48 14.98
N PHE A 867 -28.55 9.35 13.87
CA PHE A 867 -28.87 8.38 12.83
C PHE A 867 -28.71 6.94 13.32
N SER A 868 -27.61 6.59 13.99
CA SER A 868 -27.39 5.23 14.48
C SER A 868 -28.43 4.79 15.52
N ILE A 869 -28.95 5.71 16.34
CA ILE A 869 -30.05 5.43 17.28
C ILE A 869 -31.38 5.27 16.53
N LEU A 870 -31.64 6.08 15.50
CA LEU A 870 -32.86 6.01 14.69
C LEU A 870 -32.94 4.75 13.80
N PHE A 871 -31.79 4.24 13.35
CA PHE A 871 -31.69 3.02 12.53
C PHE A 871 -31.50 1.73 13.34
N GLU A 872 -31.59 1.78 14.67
CA GLU A 872 -31.36 0.66 15.60
C GLU A 872 -29.95 0.04 15.54
N ASP A 873 -28.98 0.73 14.93
CA ASP A 873 -27.56 0.29 14.92
C ASP A 873 -26.94 0.36 16.33
N VAL A 874 -27.52 1.17 17.23
CA VAL A 874 -27.12 1.30 18.65
C VAL A 874 -28.32 1.07 19.55
N ASN A 875 -28.24 0.05 20.41
CA ASN A 875 -29.31 -0.32 21.33
C ASN A 875 -29.21 0.49 22.64
N VAL A 876 -29.90 1.63 22.70
CA VAL A 876 -30.00 2.45 23.91
C VAL A 876 -31.30 2.14 24.66
N LYS A 877 -31.22 1.96 25.98
CA LYS A 877 -32.39 1.62 26.81
C LYS A 877 -33.51 2.68 26.75
N ASP A 878 -33.14 3.95 26.58
CA ASP A 878 -34.05 5.10 26.56
C ASP A 878 -33.82 5.99 25.32
N ASN A 879 -34.16 5.48 24.13
CA ASN A 879 -33.96 6.17 22.84
C ASN A 879 -34.50 7.61 22.82
N ILE A 880 -35.70 7.84 23.34
CA ILE A 880 -36.37 9.16 23.29
C ILE A 880 -35.62 10.19 24.15
N GLN A 881 -35.24 9.83 25.38
CA GLN A 881 -34.53 10.74 26.28
C GLN A 881 -33.11 11.03 25.78
N THR A 882 -32.49 10.05 25.12
CA THR A 882 -31.15 10.18 24.55
C THR A 882 -31.15 11.10 23.34
N LEU A 883 -32.16 10.99 22.45
CA LEU A 883 -32.34 11.89 21.32
C LEU A 883 -32.66 13.32 21.76
N ASP A 884 -33.51 13.51 22.78
CA ASP A 884 -33.80 14.83 23.36
C ASP A 884 -32.54 15.47 23.98
N PHE A 885 -31.72 14.68 24.66
CA PHE A 885 -30.43 15.13 25.18
C PHE A 885 -29.48 15.56 24.05
N LEU A 886 -29.31 14.74 23.01
CA LEU A 886 -28.46 15.06 21.86
C LEU A 886 -28.90 16.35 21.15
N ALA A 887 -30.21 16.52 20.95
CA ALA A 887 -30.80 17.72 20.36
C ALA A 887 -30.51 18.98 21.20
N LYS A 888 -30.60 18.87 22.53
CA LYS A 888 -30.30 19.97 23.47
C LYS A 888 -28.81 20.30 23.57
N SER A 889 -27.92 19.35 23.30
CA SER A 889 -26.46 19.55 23.34
C SER A 889 -25.86 20.27 22.10
N GLY A 890 -26.69 20.79 21.19
CA GLY A 890 -26.25 21.74 20.14
C GLY A 890 -25.97 21.14 18.76
N VAL A 891 -26.50 19.94 18.46
CA VAL A 891 -26.39 19.32 17.13
C VAL A 891 -27.26 20.10 16.13
N LYS A 892 -26.62 20.79 15.16
CA LYS A 892 -27.32 21.46 14.06
C LYS A 892 -27.58 20.46 12.93
N LEU A 893 -28.85 20.12 12.69
CA LEU A 893 -29.28 19.22 11.60
C LEU A 893 -29.02 19.80 10.19
N ASP A 894 -28.75 21.11 10.08
CA ASP A 894 -28.64 21.82 8.80
C ASP A 894 -27.32 21.60 8.03
N THR A 895 -26.32 20.92 8.59
CA THR A 895 -24.99 20.77 7.95
C THR A 895 -24.89 19.64 6.90
N LEU A 896 -25.99 18.95 6.59
CA LEU A 896 -26.05 17.79 5.68
C LEU A 896 -25.92 18.11 4.17
N SER A 897 -25.45 19.30 3.78
CA SER A 897 -25.48 19.72 2.37
C SER A 897 -24.20 19.46 1.55
N LYS A 898 -23.14 18.82 2.08
CA LYS A 898 -21.86 18.73 1.33
C LYS A 898 -21.22 17.37 1.14
N ASN A 899 -21.45 16.37 2.00
CA ASN A 899 -20.90 15.02 1.79
C ASN A 899 -22.05 14.02 1.63
N GLY A 900 -22.17 13.49 0.41
CA GLY A 900 -23.30 12.69 -0.04
C GLY A 900 -23.48 11.40 0.74
N ASN A 901 -24.62 11.29 1.43
CA ASN A 901 -25.34 10.03 1.64
C ASN A 901 -26.82 10.37 1.85
N ARG A 902 -27.52 10.66 0.75
CA ARG A 902 -28.98 10.86 0.74
C ARG A 902 -29.77 9.53 0.73
N SER A 903 -29.10 8.38 0.71
CA SER A 903 -29.75 7.07 0.58
C SER A 903 -30.31 6.51 1.90
N LYS A 904 -30.10 7.18 3.04
CA LYS A 904 -30.61 6.75 4.36
C LYS A 904 -31.36 7.88 5.10
N CYS A 905 -32.25 8.59 4.41
CA CYS A 905 -33.28 9.37 5.07
C CYS A 905 -34.65 8.85 4.61
N PRO A 906 -35.50 8.28 5.49
CA PRO A 906 -36.93 8.41 5.31
C PRO A 906 -37.35 9.86 5.65
N PRO A 907 -38.53 10.29 5.22
CA PRO A 907 -39.02 11.66 5.42
C PRO A 907 -39.11 12.09 6.88
#